data_AF-A0AA36NC71-F1
#
_entry.id   AF-A0AA36NC71-F1
#
_cell.length_a   1.000
_cell.length_b   1.000
_cell.length_c   1.000
_cell.angle_alpha   90.00
_cell.angle_beta   90.00
_cell.angle_gamma   90.00
#
_symmetry.space_group_name_H-M   'P 1'
#
loop_
_entity.id
_entity.type
_entity.pdbx_description
1 polymer ?
#
loop_
_entity_poly.entity_id
_entity_poly.type
_entity_poly.pdbx_seq_one_letter_code
_entity_poly.pdbx_strand_id
1 'polypeptide(L)'
;MTDSEEIEERVGALIGLLKGKDDAKIKACGEKIANDAWDNEAWFEPEQMSDMLHTWLDACIAGRDDEVLDVTAKALQFSKVEDGSVHPKLPEIFQKVTKALHKPGAKHMEYMFNLRVQPMKFTGDPKLYPVLAECLEHEKADIIHDGLDLICSMAFMHMYDGIPDEEAAAIFKDLVVPHAKFLLSLLPKYKPGDMEMSKRLANKLSYARNLFQSAFLFCTHLALRPKDFPKASAAIAVPTLVMELQEKVASLKPKPKEQDLKEQLKMFAEGCTQLLSQMPKPAAGSSTDPLKDAQQYLKALGTVSDSDSLNGILKMMMSSTDPKVLDLVFQKSSMDTLFKALERVKRDDTSEVNRTFSALFVFAAEHRPKLVDAVGDRMLDVYMSINPAWNNPRIFVDALLTHCPSTAAKLWTKMPLWMKAIHSAKGSAMMDGVLYQVLHAIEGLPKVLEGKELEEFCKKNIEIANLGKGTTMEDSVKSSAVVAMRGVVSKDKARISKEVLDWVQVLKQGEGYTKSAAEAFMDLYEGRSLEGAYEQINQLNLNFKEACGDMESLKKYVDDNVSDLKDFIASVAKKLPMPVKFTSEEKYLVKKAILLHFECQAPIPSRYCALPQKATYTTETQEWARWLKMGLSAAKLGKSVLSAEAITDLPGVVDQVKGLYSMYKKDDGEDFLTFISEPFLTSSEQDKLLNQLRAAAFFEKFCYDNQSATWLCANCHAIYLKAGANRSQAALEAAASEVQLPIPSCRMDGPAASLQDRAQDTAGAVLEVKKTTMACCDLFGFNICAPSEEEIEVK
;
A
#
# COMPACT_ATOMS: atom_id res chain seq x y z
N MET A 1 -32.51 13.62 -23.69
CA MET A 1 -32.25 13.97 -22.30
C MET A 1 -32.97 12.98 -21.42
N THR A 2 -32.23 12.35 -20.52
CA THR A 2 -32.85 11.68 -19.37
C THR A 2 -33.51 12.75 -18.49
N ASP A 3 -34.45 12.36 -17.63
CA ASP A 3 -35.07 13.29 -16.69
C ASP A 3 -34.02 13.98 -15.77
N SER A 4 -32.87 13.33 -15.57
CA SER A 4 -31.70 13.84 -14.84
C SER A 4 -31.00 15.02 -15.56
N GLU A 5 -30.67 14.88 -16.85
CA GLU A 5 -30.03 15.94 -17.66
C GLU A 5 -30.91 17.21 -17.74
N GLU A 6 -32.23 17.05 -17.77
CA GLU A 6 -33.15 18.20 -17.77
C GLU A 6 -33.15 18.95 -16.44
N ILE A 7 -33.07 18.23 -15.32
CA ILE A 7 -32.96 18.83 -14.00
C ILE A 7 -31.61 19.53 -13.84
N GLU A 8 -30.52 18.95 -14.35
CA GLU A 8 -29.20 19.60 -14.35
C GLU A 8 -29.22 20.95 -15.07
N GLU A 9 -29.80 21.03 -16.28
CA GLU A 9 -29.92 22.28 -17.03
C GLU A 9 -30.75 23.32 -16.27
N ARG A 10 -31.89 22.89 -15.69
CA ARG A 10 -32.77 23.77 -14.91
C ARG A 10 -32.10 24.28 -13.64
N VAL A 11 -31.34 23.43 -12.94
CA VAL A 11 -30.54 23.83 -11.78
C VAL A 11 -29.47 24.84 -12.20
N GLY A 12 -28.77 24.60 -13.31
CA GLY A 12 -27.83 25.57 -13.88
C GLY A 12 -28.49 26.93 -14.16
N ALA A 13 -29.69 26.94 -14.73
CA ALA A 13 -30.47 28.15 -14.94
C ALA A 13 -30.89 28.83 -13.62
N LEU A 14 -31.31 28.06 -12.61
CA LEU A 14 -31.65 28.57 -11.28
C LEU A 14 -30.46 29.29 -10.62
N ILE A 15 -29.25 28.75 -10.73
CA ILE A 15 -28.02 29.38 -10.25
C ILE A 15 -27.74 30.70 -10.99
N GLY A 16 -27.94 30.72 -12.31
CA GLY A 16 -27.86 31.94 -13.10
C GLY A 16 -28.86 33.00 -12.63
N LEU A 17 -30.08 32.60 -12.30
CA LEU A 17 -31.12 33.49 -11.77
C LEU A 17 -30.80 34.00 -10.36
N LEU A 18 -30.23 33.17 -9.49
CA LEU A 18 -29.79 33.55 -8.14
C LEU A 18 -28.74 34.66 -8.14
N LYS A 19 -27.88 34.71 -9.17
CA LYS A 19 -26.94 35.84 -9.39
C LYS A 19 -27.67 37.15 -9.76
N GLY A 20 -28.88 37.06 -10.28
CA GLY A 20 -29.76 38.19 -10.63
C GLY A 20 -30.64 38.68 -9.47
N LYS A 21 -31.56 39.61 -9.77
CA LYS A 21 -32.46 40.24 -8.77
C LYS A 21 -33.96 39.90 -8.94
N ASP A 22 -34.30 38.90 -9.77
CA ASP A 22 -35.68 38.57 -10.11
C ASP A 22 -36.23 37.45 -9.21
N ASP A 23 -36.69 37.80 -8.01
CA ASP A 23 -37.20 36.84 -7.01
C ASP A 23 -38.39 36.02 -7.50
N ALA A 24 -39.27 36.62 -8.30
CA ALA A 24 -40.43 35.91 -8.83
C ALA A 24 -40.01 34.78 -9.77
N LYS A 25 -39.03 35.03 -10.65
CA LYS A 25 -38.49 33.97 -11.53
C LYS A 25 -37.71 32.91 -10.75
N ILE A 26 -36.93 33.31 -9.75
CA ILE A 26 -36.18 32.36 -8.93
C ILE A 26 -37.16 31.43 -8.20
N LYS A 27 -38.24 31.97 -7.61
CA LYS A 27 -39.27 31.16 -6.93
C LYS A 27 -39.92 30.16 -7.87
N ALA A 28 -40.46 30.63 -8.99
CA ALA A 28 -41.13 29.77 -9.96
C ALA A 28 -40.19 28.66 -10.51
N CYS A 29 -38.92 28.99 -10.74
CA CYS A 29 -37.93 28.01 -11.19
C CYS A 29 -37.56 27.01 -10.09
N GLY A 30 -37.33 27.48 -8.87
CA GLY A 30 -36.98 26.65 -7.72
C GLY A 30 -38.09 25.69 -7.33
N GLU A 31 -39.36 26.13 -7.33
CA GLU A 31 -40.50 25.28 -6.97
C GLU A 31 -40.66 24.13 -7.95
N LYS A 32 -40.49 24.43 -9.24
CA LYS A 32 -40.53 23.41 -10.30
C LYS A 32 -39.43 22.37 -10.10
N ILE A 33 -38.20 22.81 -9.86
CA ILE A 33 -37.06 21.89 -9.63
C ILE A 33 -37.27 21.08 -8.36
N ALA A 34 -37.69 21.70 -7.25
CA ALA A 34 -37.89 21.01 -5.98
C ALA A 34 -38.95 19.90 -6.06
N ASN A 35 -40.00 20.10 -6.86
CA ASN A 35 -41.02 19.07 -7.10
C ASN A 35 -40.49 17.95 -8.01
N ASP A 36 -39.73 18.28 -9.05
CA ASP A 36 -39.27 17.31 -10.04
C ASP A 36 -38.05 16.49 -9.56
N ALA A 37 -37.19 17.08 -8.71
CA ALA A 37 -35.95 16.47 -8.22
C ALA A 37 -36.17 15.44 -7.11
N TRP A 38 -37.38 15.37 -6.53
CA TRP A 38 -37.73 14.31 -5.57
C TRP A 38 -37.72 12.92 -6.23
N ASP A 39 -38.15 12.83 -7.49
CA ASP A 39 -38.26 11.57 -8.24
C ASP A 39 -37.04 11.30 -9.14
N ASN A 40 -36.16 12.28 -9.31
CA ASN A 40 -35.05 12.24 -10.27
C ASN A 40 -33.79 12.92 -9.71
N GLU A 41 -32.79 12.12 -9.37
CA GLU A 41 -31.51 12.61 -8.86
C GLU A 41 -30.64 13.14 -10.01
N ALA A 42 -30.33 14.44 -9.97
CA ALA A 42 -29.45 15.11 -10.92
C ALA A 42 -27.99 15.02 -10.47
N TRP A 43 -27.05 14.69 -11.36
CA TRP A 43 -25.64 14.54 -11.01
C TRP A 43 -24.85 15.79 -11.43
N PHE A 44 -23.97 16.27 -10.56
CA PHE A 44 -23.17 17.45 -10.83
C PHE A 44 -21.70 17.16 -10.63
N GLU A 45 -20.90 17.78 -11.47
CA GLU A 45 -19.46 17.84 -11.29
C GLU A 45 -19.12 18.64 -10.00
N PRO A 46 -18.00 18.34 -9.34
CA PRO A 46 -17.61 18.97 -8.07
C PRO A 46 -17.50 20.50 -8.16
N GLU A 47 -16.99 21.01 -9.28
CA GLU A 47 -16.89 22.44 -9.60
C GLU A 47 -18.26 23.10 -9.67
N GLN A 48 -19.21 22.46 -10.35
CA GLN A 48 -20.57 22.97 -10.51
C GLN A 48 -21.25 23.06 -9.15
N MET A 49 -21.14 22.01 -8.34
CA MET A 49 -21.68 22.00 -6.98
C MET A 49 -21.04 23.08 -6.10
N SER A 50 -19.73 23.28 -6.21
CA SER A 50 -19.02 24.30 -5.44
C SER A 50 -19.48 25.72 -5.81
N ASP A 51 -19.69 25.97 -7.11
CA ASP A 51 -20.22 27.25 -7.61
C ASP A 51 -21.69 27.46 -7.23
N MET A 52 -22.49 26.39 -7.17
CA MET A 52 -23.88 26.39 -6.69
C MET A 52 -23.94 26.81 -5.21
N LEU A 53 -23.17 26.14 -4.34
CA LEU A 53 -23.06 26.46 -2.92
C LEU A 53 -22.58 27.90 -2.72
N HIS A 54 -21.55 28.32 -3.45
CA HIS A 54 -21.06 29.69 -3.38
C HIS A 54 -22.12 30.73 -3.71
N THR A 55 -22.87 30.51 -4.79
CA THR A 55 -23.90 31.45 -5.26
C THR A 55 -25.06 31.53 -4.27
N TRP A 56 -25.51 30.38 -3.75
CA TRP A 56 -26.56 30.34 -2.75
C TRP A 56 -26.14 31.01 -1.44
N LEU A 57 -24.91 30.75 -0.97
CA LEU A 57 -24.36 31.40 0.23
C LEU A 57 -24.23 32.92 0.05
N ASP A 58 -23.84 33.39 -1.14
CA ASP A 58 -23.79 34.82 -1.44
C ASP A 58 -25.18 35.47 -1.37
N ALA A 59 -26.22 34.79 -1.88
CA ALA A 59 -27.60 35.26 -1.77
C ALA A 59 -28.05 35.32 -0.30
N CYS A 60 -27.73 34.30 0.49
CA CYS A 60 -28.01 34.29 1.93
C CYS A 60 -27.30 35.44 2.67
N ILE A 61 -26.00 35.64 2.40
CA ILE A 61 -25.19 36.74 2.96
C ILE A 61 -25.76 38.11 2.57
N ALA A 62 -26.23 38.26 1.33
CA ALA A 62 -26.88 39.47 0.82
C ALA A 62 -28.26 39.73 1.44
N GLY A 63 -28.80 38.80 2.24
CA GLY A 63 -30.10 38.93 2.88
C GLY A 63 -31.25 38.80 1.89
N ARG A 64 -31.15 37.84 0.96
CA ARG A 64 -32.23 37.53 0.02
C ARG A 64 -33.50 37.11 0.77
N ASP A 65 -34.62 37.26 0.08
CA ASP A 65 -35.94 36.86 0.57
C ASP A 65 -35.95 35.39 1.06
N ASP A 66 -36.65 35.16 2.17
CA ASP A 66 -36.60 33.89 2.90
C ASP A 66 -37.20 32.73 2.09
N GLU A 67 -38.29 33.00 1.36
CA GLU A 67 -38.96 32.02 0.50
C GLU A 67 -38.08 31.67 -0.72
N VAL A 68 -37.32 32.63 -1.23
CA VAL A 68 -36.32 32.38 -2.29
C VAL A 68 -35.22 31.44 -1.79
N LEU A 69 -34.72 31.65 -0.56
CA LEU A 69 -33.69 30.79 0.01
C LEU A 69 -34.21 29.39 0.33
N ASP A 70 -35.44 29.27 0.84
CA ASP A 70 -36.11 27.99 1.13
C ASP A 70 -36.27 27.15 -0.15
N VAL A 71 -36.89 27.73 -1.17
CA VAL A 71 -37.21 26.99 -2.40
C VAL A 71 -35.94 26.58 -3.15
N THR A 72 -34.92 27.44 -3.16
CA THR A 72 -33.63 27.11 -3.79
C THR A 72 -32.85 26.09 -2.98
N ALA A 73 -32.92 26.11 -1.64
CA ALA A 73 -32.31 25.07 -0.82
C ALA A 73 -32.95 23.70 -1.08
N LYS A 74 -34.28 23.64 -1.16
CA LYS A 74 -35.03 22.41 -1.50
C LYS A 74 -34.75 21.92 -2.92
N ALA A 75 -34.65 22.82 -3.89
CA ALA A 75 -34.28 22.47 -5.26
C ALA A 75 -32.87 21.84 -5.34
N LEU A 76 -31.96 22.29 -4.48
CA LEU A 76 -30.58 21.87 -4.45
C LEU A 76 -30.30 20.69 -3.50
N GLN A 77 -31.26 20.26 -2.67
CA GLN A 77 -31.01 19.19 -1.69
C GLN A 77 -30.87 17.81 -2.35
N PHE A 78 -31.51 17.58 -3.51
CA PHE A 78 -31.54 16.27 -4.20
C PHE A 78 -30.53 16.08 -5.32
N SER A 79 -29.74 17.11 -5.65
CA SER A 79 -28.58 16.93 -6.53
C SER A 79 -27.66 15.82 -5.98
N LYS A 80 -26.79 15.21 -6.77
CA LYS A 80 -25.72 14.31 -6.33
C LYS A 80 -24.40 14.83 -6.88
N VAL A 81 -23.32 14.47 -6.22
CA VAL A 81 -21.96 14.75 -6.70
C VAL A 81 -21.29 13.40 -6.90
N GLU A 82 -20.48 13.29 -7.94
CA GLU A 82 -19.61 12.13 -8.12
C GLU A 82 -18.77 11.89 -6.86
N ASP A 83 -18.88 10.68 -6.30
CA ASP A 83 -18.23 10.31 -5.04
C ASP A 83 -16.70 10.32 -5.17
N GLY A 84 -16.00 10.67 -4.08
CA GLY A 84 -14.54 10.64 -4.00
C GLY A 84 -13.83 11.80 -4.70
N SER A 85 -14.57 12.78 -5.20
CA SER A 85 -14.03 13.92 -5.93
C SER A 85 -13.50 15.04 -5.01
N VAL A 86 -12.44 15.72 -5.47
CA VAL A 86 -11.82 16.85 -4.77
C VAL A 86 -12.66 18.09 -5.05
N HIS A 87 -13.31 18.63 -4.02
CA HIS A 87 -14.09 19.86 -4.18
C HIS A 87 -13.20 21.10 -4.13
N PRO A 88 -13.04 21.85 -5.23
CA PRO A 88 -12.29 23.09 -5.20
C PRO A 88 -13.05 24.14 -4.36
N LYS A 89 -12.29 25.02 -3.69
CA LYS A 89 -12.83 26.17 -2.93
C LYS A 89 -13.58 25.85 -1.62
N LEU A 90 -13.41 24.65 -1.06
CA LEU A 90 -14.00 24.32 0.26
C LEU A 90 -13.66 25.35 1.34
N PRO A 91 -12.41 25.84 1.51
CA PRO A 91 -12.11 26.87 2.50
C PRO A 91 -12.97 28.13 2.32
N GLU A 92 -13.14 28.62 1.10
CA GLU A 92 -13.97 29.78 0.80
C GLU A 92 -15.46 29.52 1.05
N ILE A 93 -15.96 28.31 0.76
CA ILE A 93 -17.35 27.91 1.06
C ILE A 93 -17.59 27.97 2.57
N PHE A 94 -16.72 27.36 3.38
CA PHE A 94 -16.86 27.41 4.84
C PHE A 94 -16.73 28.83 5.41
N GLN A 95 -15.89 29.69 4.81
CA GLN A 95 -15.81 31.11 5.20
C GLN A 95 -17.11 31.87 4.90
N LYS A 96 -17.83 31.47 3.85
CA LYS A 96 -19.16 32.02 3.56
C LYS A 96 -20.21 31.41 4.48
N VAL A 97 -20.08 30.16 4.89
CA VAL A 97 -20.97 29.53 5.88
C VAL A 97 -20.96 30.31 7.19
N THR A 98 -19.79 30.64 7.76
CA THR A 98 -19.71 31.43 9.01
C THR A 98 -20.39 32.80 8.87
N LYS A 99 -20.28 33.46 7.72
CA LYS A 99 -20.97 34.73 7.43
C LYS A 99 -22.48 34.54 7.26
N ALA A 100 -22.89 33.49 6.56
CA ALA A 100 -24.29 33.18 6.29
C ALA A 100 -25.06 32.80 7.55
N LEU A 101 -24.43 32.11 8.51
CA LEU A 101 -25.04 31.73 9.80
C LEU A 101 -25.57 32.93 10.60
N HIS A 102 -25.04 34.14 10.39
CA HIS A 102 -25.53 35.36 11.03
C HIS A 102 -26.85 35.88 10.42
N LYS A 103 -27.27 35.36 9.26
CA LYS A 103 -28.41 35.87 8.49
C LYS A 103 -29.69 35.11 8.82
N PRO A 104 -30.88 35.73 8.67
CA PRO A 104 -32.16 35.05 8.92
C PRO A 104 -32.37 33.81 8.06
N GLY A 105 -31.90 33.83 6.80
CA GLY A 105 -31.99 32.71 5.86
C GLY A 105 -31.12 31.51 6.22
N ALA A 106 -30.27 31.59 7.26
CA ALA A 106 -29.42 30.50 7.69
C ALA A 106 -30.20 29.22 8.03
N LYS A 107 -31.45 29.34 8.50
CA LYS A 107 -32.30 28.18 8.86
C LYS A 107 -32.50 27.17 7.71
N HIS A 108 -32.26 27.57 6.46
CA HIS A 108 -32.35 26.71 5.28
C HIS A 108 -31.02 26.03 4.92
N MET A 109 -29.94 26.34 5.63
CA MET A 109 -28.60 25.79 5.35
C MET A 109 -28.50 24.30 5.63
N GLU A 110 -29.32 23.76 6.53
CA GLU A 110 -29.32 22.33 6.87
C GLU A 110 -29.57 21.45 5.62
N TYR A 111 -30.55 21.82 4.80
CA TYR A 111 -30.86 21.18 3.52
C TYR A 111 -29.68 21.19 2.53
N MET A 112 -28.85 22.23 2.61
CA MET A 112 -27.69 22.40 1.74
C MET A 112 -26.45 21.70 2.27
N PHE A 113 -26.35 21.43 3.57
CA PHE A 113 -25.10 20.99 4.19
C PHE A 113 -25.08 19.47 4.46
N ASN A 114 -26.16 18.90 5.00
CA ASN A 114 -26.17 17.51 5.46
C ASN A 114 -25.97 16.49 4.33
N LEU A 115 -26.62 16.71 3.18
CA LEU A 115 -26.51 15.81 2.01
C LEU A 115 -25.24 16.03 1.19
N ARG A 116 -24.49 17.11 1.44
CA ARG A 116 -23.38 17.57 0.60
C ARG A 116 -22.02 17.32 1.19
N VAL A 117 -21.94 17.30 2.50
CA VAL A 117 -20.71 17.00 3.23
C VAL A 117 -20.35 15.51 3.13
N GLN A 118 -21.34 14.61 3.01
CA GLN A 118 -21.11 13.16 2.87
C GLN A 118 -20.21 12.76 1.68
N PRO A 119 -20.50 13.21 0.44
CA PRO A 119 -19.66 12.86 -0.72
C PRO A 119 -18.38 13.71 -0.85
N MET A 120 -18.23 14.76 -0.03
CA MET A 120 -17.04 15.61 -0.11
C MET A 120 -15.82 14.85 0.39
N LYS A 121 -14.91 14.51 -0.52
CA LYS A 121 -13.55 14.16 -0.12
C LYS A 121 -12.93 15.41 0.46
N PHE A 122 -12.79 15.47 1.79
CA PHE A 122 -12.06 16.55 2.45
C PHE A 122 -10.62 16.52 1.93
N THR A 123 -10.38 17.38 0.95
CA THR A 123 -9.08 17.65 0.37
C THR A 123 -8.20 18.02 1.56
N GLY A 124 -7.05 17.40 1.75
CA GLY A 124 -6.13 17.72 2.85
C GLY A 124 -5.57 19.15 2.85
N ASP A 125 -6.28 20.12 2.25
CA ASP A 125 -5.98 21.54 2.23
C ASP A 125 -5.95 22.10 3.66
N PRO A 126 -4.76 22.47 4.17
CA PRO A 126 -4.60 22.99 5.51
C PRO A 126 -5.41 24.26 5.78
N LYS A 127 -5.80 25.00 4.74
CA LYS A 127 -6.59 26.24 4.88
C LYS A 127 -8.03 25.99 5.29
N LEU A 128 -8.56 24.78 5.08
CA LEU A 128 -9.93 24.43 5.42
C LEU A 128 -10.14 24.38 6.94
N TYR A 129 -9.17 23.83 7.68
CA TYR A 129 -9.35 23.47 9.08
C TYR A 129 -9.48 24.67 10.03
N PRO A 130 -8.72 25.78 9.89
CA PRO A 130 -8.98 26.98 10.68
C PRO A 130 -10.40 27.52 10.49
N VAL A 131 -10.93 27.48 9.27
CA VAL A 131 -12.28 27.95 8.97
C VAL A 131 -13.33 26.98 9.52
N LEU A 132 -13.07 25.69 9.45
CA LEU A 132 -13.91 24.68 10.07
C LEU A 132 -13.96 24.85 11.60
N ALA A 133 -12.82 25.15 12.24
CA ALA A 133 -12.78 25.49 13.66
C ALA A 133 -13.67 26.72 13.96
N GLU A 134 -13.60 27.78 13.15
CA GLU A 134 -14.51 28.93 13.29
C GLU A 134 -16.00 28.53 13.17
N CYS A 135 -16.36 27.64 12.24
CA CYS A 135 -17.71 27.07 12.13
C CYS A 135 -18.11 26.31 13.41
N LEU A 136 -17.22 25.47 13.94
CA LEU A 136 -17.45 24.68 15.16
C LEU A 136 -17.60 25.57 16.40
N GLU A 137 -17.04 26.77 16.40
CA GLU A 137 -17.18 27.75 17.49
C GLU A 137 -18.39 28.68 17.31
N HIS A 138 -18.95 28.74 16.10
CA HIS A 138 -20.04 29.66 15.78
C HIS A 138 -21.28 29.46 16.68
N GLU A 139 -21.92 30.55 17.09
CA GLU A 139 -23.04 30.48 18.06
C GLU A 139 -24.29 29.78 17.54
N LYS A 140 -24.52 29.86 16.22
CA LYS A 140 -25.62 29.23 15.48
C LYS A 140 -25.21 27.98 14.71
N ALA A 141 -24.12 27.33 15.10
CA ALA A 141 -23.66 26.12 14.42
C ALA A 141 -24.63 24.93 14.56
N ASP A 142 -25.63 25.03 15.45
CA ASP A 142 -26.72 24.06 15.59
C ASP A 142 -27.64 24.01 14.36
N ILE A 143 -27.65 25.06 13.53
CA ILE A 143 -28.35 25.09 12.25
C ILE A 143 -27.78 24.07 11.24
N ILE A 144 -26.50 23.75 11.35
CA ILE A 144 -25.80 22.80 10.45
C ILE A 144 -25.23 21.63 11.27
N HIS A 145 -25.98 21.18 12.28
CA HIS A 145 -25.48 20.24 13.27
C HIS A 145 -25.00 18.93 12.66
N ASP A 146 -25.86 18.24 11.91
CA ASP A 146 -25.53 16.90 11.43
C ASP A 146 -24.34 16.93 10.46
N GLY A 147 -24.26 17.96 9.60
CA GLY A 147 -23.11 18.16 8.73
C GLY A 147 -21.82 18.39 9.50
N LEU A 148 -21.81 19.22 10.55
CA LEU A 148 -20.62 19.39 11.39
C LEU A 148 -20.28 18.13 12.20
N ASP A 149 -21.28 17.42 12.72
CA ASP A 149 -21.09 16.19 13.49
C ASP A 149 -20.46 15.09 12.61
N LEU A 150 -20.94 14.99 11.37
CA LEU A 150 -20.41 14.12 10.34
C LEU A 150 -18.96 14.48 9.98
N ILE A 151 -18.64 15.76 9.78
CA ILE A 151 -17.25 16.17 9.50
C ILE A 151 -16.33 15.76 10.65
N CYS A 152 -16.77 16.00 11.90
CA CYS A 152 -15.98 15.62 13.06
C CYS A 152 -15.82 14.10 13.19
N SER A 153 -16.80 13.30 12.78
CA SER A 153 -16.72 11.84 12.83
C SER A 153 -15.90 11.24 11.69
N MET A 154 -15.92 11.85 10.51
CA MET A 154 -15.15 11.43 9.34
C MET A 154 -13.74 12.03 9.27
N ALA A 155 -13.43 13.03 10.10
CA ALA A 155 -12.15 13.73 10.11
C ALA A 155 -10.95 12.76 10.08
N PHE A 156 -10.99 11.68 10.87
CA PHE A 156 -9.96 10.65 10.87
C PHE A 156 -9.78 9.96 9.51
N MET A 157 -10.87 9.55 8.85
CA MET A 157 -10.81 8.80 7.59
C MET A 157 -10.27 9.67 6.46
N HIS A 158 -10.67 10.94 6.39
CA HIS A 158 -10.21 11.83 5.33
C HIS A 158 -8.75 12.26 5.50
N MET A 159 -8.26 12.39 6.74
CA MET A 159 -6.85 12.74 6.96
C MET A 159 -5.87 11.60 6.62
N TYR A 160 -6.34 10.35 6.51
CA TYR A 160 -5.48 9.21 6.19
C TYR A 160 -5.09 9.11 4.71
N ASP A 161 -5.88 9.71 3.81
CA ASP A 161 -5.67 9.56 2.38
C ASP A 161 -4.75 10.66 1.83
N GLY A 162 -3.44 10.41 1.92
CA GLY A 162 -2.42 11.22 1.24
C GLY A 162 -1.85 12.41 2.04
N ILE A 163 -2.26 12.62 3.29
CA ILE A 163 -1.67 13.66 4.16
C ILE A 163 -0.54 13.05 5.02
N PRO A 164 0.65 13.67 5.08
CA PRO A 164 1.70 13.27 6.01
C PRO A 164 1.24 13.32 7.49
N ASP A 165 1.69 12.36 8.30
CA ASP A 165 1.29 12.25 9.72
C ASP A 165 1.55 13.54 10.53
N GLU A 166 2.64 14.28 10.23
CA GLU A 166 2.94 15.56 10.90
C GLU A 166 1.89 16.66 10.58
N GLU A 167 1.42 16.69 9.33
CA GLU A 167 0.42 17.64 8.87
C GLU A 167 -0.97 17.27 9.39
N ALA A 168 -1.34 15.98 9.36
CA ALA A 168 -2.57 15.48 9.98
C ALA A 168 -2.62 15.80 11.48
N ALA A 169 -1.50 15.68 12.20
CA ALA A 169 -1.42 16.03 13.62
C ALA A 169 -1.58 17.54 13.87
N ALA A 170 -1.01 18.40 13.01
CA ALA A 170 -1.21 19.84 13.07
C ALA A 170 -2.68 20.22 12.81
N ILE A 171 -3.31 19.60 11.82
CA ILE A 171 -4.73 19.77 11.50
C ILE A 171 -5.60 19.40 12.70
N PHE A 172 -5.37 18.22 13.32
CA PHE A 172 -6.09 17.81 14.51
C PHE A 172 -5.95 18.83 15.64
N LYS A 173 -4.74 19.34 15.87
CA LYS A 173 -4.49 20.37 16.87
C LYS A 173 -5.29 21.64 16.58
N ASP A 174 -5.29 22.09 15.33
CA ASP A 174 -5.98 23.31 14.89
C ASP A 174 -7.51 23.20 14.96
N LEU A 175 -8.07 21.98 14.95
CA LEU A 175 -9.50 21.75 15.21
C LEU A 175 -9.81 21.55 16.71
N VAL A 176 -9.05 20.67 17.36
CA VAL A 176 -9.31 20.20 18.73
C VAL A 176 -9.10 21.32 19.73
N VAL A 177 -8.01 22.08 19.62
CA VAL A 177 -7.60 23.05 20.64
C VAL A 177 -8.52 24.28 20.69
N PRO A 178 -8.85 24.92 19.55
CA PRO A 178 -9.77 26.06 19.57
C PRO A 178 -11.16 25.65 20.08
N HIS A 179 -11.73 24.57 19.54
CA HIS A 179 -13.06 24.08 19.96
C HIS A 179 -13.11 23.70 21.45
N ALA A 180 -12.05 23.06 21.96
CA ALA A 180 -11.93 22.76 23.39
C ALA A 180 -11.89 24.02 24.28
N LYS A 181 -11.13 25.05 23.88
CA LYS A 181 -11.11 26.35 24.58
C LYS A 181 -12.47 27.05 24.50
N PHE A 182 -13.13 26.99 23.35
CA PHE A 182 -14.47 27.52 23.17
C PHE A 182 -15.47 26.84 24.11
N LEU A 183 -15.44 25.51 24.21
CA LEU A 183 -16.25 24.75 25.18
C LEU A 183 -15.97 25.21 26.62
N LEU A 184 -14.71 25.36 27.04
CA LEU A 184 -14.38 25.89 28.36
C LEU A 184 -14.97 27.28 28.61
N SER A 185 -15.04 28.13 27.59
CA SER A 185 -15.67 29.45 27.69
C SER A 185 -17.21 29.39 27.78
N LEU A 186 -17.80 28.29 27.28
CA LEU A 186 -19.23 28.07 27.20
C LEU A 186 -19.79 27.43 28.48
N LEU A 187 -19.04 26.51 29.09
CA LEU A 187 -19.44 25.78 30.30
C LEU A 187 -19.91 26.70 31.47
N PRO A 188 -19.21 27.81 31.82
CA PRO A 188 -19.66 28.70 32.89
C PRO A 188 -20.98 29.44 32.61
N LYS A 189 -21.41 29.51 31.34
CA LYS A 189 -22.66 30.18 30.95
C LYS A 189 -23.89 29.29 31.14
N TYR A 190 -23.69 27.97 31.27
CA TYR A 190 -24.78 27.01 31.43
C TYR A 190 -25.47 27.16 32.80
N LYS A 191 -26.80 27.25 32.78
CA LYS A 191 -27.65 27.26 33.98
C LYS A 191 -28.66 26.11 33.89
N PRO A 192 -28.79 25.25 34.92
CA PRO A 192 -29.72 24.13 34.88
C PRO A 192 -31.16 24.52 34.51
N GLY A 193 -31.68 23.97 33.41
CA GLY A 193 -33.02 24.21 32.90
C GLY A 193 -33.14 25.26 31.80
N ASP A 194 -32.04 25.89 31.41
CA ASP A 194 -31.91 26.69 30.19
C ASP A 194 -31.81 25.74 28.98
N MET A 195 -32.95 25.52 28.31
CA MET A 195 -33.06 24.51 27.25
C MET A 195 -32.26 24.88 25.99
N GLU A 196 -32.18 26.17 25.67
CA GLU A 196 -31.44 26.66 24.50
C GLU A 196 -29.95 26.44 24.71
N MET A 197 -29.44 26.88 25.86
CA MET A 197 -28.04 26.67 26.23
C MET A 197 -27.71 25.19 26.41
N SER A 198 -28.64 24.39 26.94
CA SER A 198 -28.47 22.93 27.05
C SER A 198 -28.32 22.27 25.69
N LYS A 199 -29.20 22.58 24.73
CA LYS A 199 -29.12 22.05 23.35
C LYS A 199 -27.83 22.47 22.68
N ARG A 200 -27.48 23.75 22.77
CA ARG A 200 -26.22 24.28 22.22
C ARG A 200 -25.01 23.57 22.80
N LEU A 201 -24.96 23.39 24.12
CA LEU A 201 -23.85 22.69 24.77
C LEU A 201 -23.78 21.21 24.38
N ALA A 202 -24.93 20.53 24.27
CA ALA A 202 -24.99 19.13 23.83
C ALA A 202 -24.39 18.97 22.43
N ASN A 203 -24.77 19.82 21.47
CA ASN A 203 -24.23 19.77 20.10
C ASN A 203 -22.71 20.01 20.08
N LYS A 204 -22.22 21.00 20.84
CA LYS A 204 -20.78 21.30 20.90
C LYS A 204 -19.97 20.17 21.56
N LEU A 205 -20.54 19.51 22.57
CA LEU A 205 -19.94 18.31 23.17
C LEU A 205 -19.90 17.13 22.19
N SER A 206 -20.93 16.96 21.34
CA SER A 206 -20.93 15.93 20.29
C SER A 206 -19.78 16.14 19.29
N TYR A 207 -19.58 17.38 18.82
CA TYR A 207 -18.45 17.71 17.94
C TYR A 207 -17.10 17.41 18.59
N ALA A 208 -16.93 17.81 19.86
CA ALA A 208 -15.68 17.56 20.57
C ALA A 208 -15.44 16.08 20.82
N ARG A 209 -16.49 15.30 21.14
CA ARG A 209 -16.42 13.85 21.27
C ARG A 209 -15.93 13.21 19.97
N ASN A 210 -16.53 13.57 18.83
CA ASN A 210 -16.15 13.00 17.53
C ASN A 210 -14.71 13.40 17.15
N LEU A 211 -14.30 14.64 17.40
CA LEU A 211 -12.90 15.06 17.22
C LEU A 211 -11.94 14.30 18.12
N PHE A 212 -12.30 14.06 19.39
CA PHE A 212 -11.48 13.32 20.33
C PHE A 212 -11.38 11.84 19.96
N GLN A 213 -12.46 11.24 19.47
CA GLN A 213 -12.46 9.88 18.94
C GLN A 213 -11.60 9.77 17.68
N SER A 214 -11.69 10.73 16.77
CA SER A 214 -10.84 10.81 15.58
C SER A 214 -9.36 10.95 15.97
N ALA A 215 -9.04 11.82 16.95
CA ALA A 215 -7.70 11.96 17.48
C ALA A 215 -7.21 10.69 18.20
N PHE A 216 -8.10 9.97 18.90
CA PHE A 216 -7.80 8.69 19.53
C PHE A 216 -7.43 7.63 18.48
N LEU A 217 -8.22 7.50 17.42
CA LEU A 217 -7.95 6.58 16.31
C LEU A 217 -6.63 6.93 15.62
N PHE A 218 -6.36 8.22 15.42
CA PHE A 218 -5.09 8.71 14.89
C PHE A 218 -3.90 8.37 15.78
N CYS A 219 -3.99 8.63 17.08
CA CYS A 219 -2.94 8.24 18.03
C CYS A 219 -2.74 6.72 18.07
N THR A 220 -3.83 5.94 17.99
CA THR A 220 -3.78 4.48 17.96
C THR A 220 -3.09 3.99 16.69
N HIS A 221 -3.40 4.57 15.54
CA HIS A 221 -2.74 4.21 14.29
C HIS A 221 -1.25 4.56 14.32
N LEU A 222 -0.90 5.75 14.81
CA LEU A 222 0.50 6.14 14.97
C LEU A 222 1.25 5.24 15.94
N ALA A 223 0.60 4.72 16.98
CA ALA A 223 1.22 3.76 17.88
C ALA A 223 1.60 2.44 17.15
N LEU A 224 0.94 2.13 16.03
CA LEU A 224 1.31 1.03 15.14
C LEU A 224 2.45 1.40 14.17
N ARG A 225 2.82 2.68 14.07
CA ARG A 225 3.92 3.24 13.26
C ARG A 225 4.93 3.98 14.15
N PRO A 226 5.85 3.26 14.81
CA PRO A 226 6.68 3.82 15.88
C PRO A 226 7.56 5.01 15.48
N LYS A 227 7.89 5.16 14.19
CA LYS A 227 8.65 6.30 13.65
C LYS A 227 7.94 7.65 13.82
N ASP A 228 6.61 7.66 13.67
CA ASP A 228 5.82 8.88 13.54
C ASP A 228 5.10 9.25 14.86
N PHE A 229 4.96 8.28 15.77
CA PHE A 229 4.27 8.43 17.06
C PHE A 229 4.75 9.60 17.93
N PRO A 230 6.05 9.83 18.18
CA PRO A 230 6.47 10.88 19.12
C PRO A 230 6.18 12.29 18.59
N LYS A 231 6.35 12.52 17.29
CA LYS A 231 6.15 13.84 16.69
C LYS A 231 4.68 14.19 16.59
N ALA A 232 3.86 13.24 16.15
CA ALA A 232 2.44 13.45 15.96
C ALA A 232 1.66 13.44 17.29
N SER A 233 2.06 12.64 18.29
CA SER A 233 1.49 12.72 19.64
C SER A 233 1.81 14.05 20.33
N ALA A 234 3.03 14.57 20.17
CA ALA A 234 3.43 15.89 20.68
C ALA A 234 2.67 17.04 19.98
N ALA A 235 2.29 16.89 18.72
CA ALA A 235 1.52 17.88 17.98
C ALA A 235 0.07 17.97 18.46
N ILE A 236 -0.59 16.84 18.77
CA ILE A 236 -1.95 16.82 19.33
C ILE A 236 -1.96 17.21 20.82
N ALA A 237 -0.83 17.07 21.53
CA ALA A 237 -0.72 17.14 22.97
C ALA A 237 -1.36 18.38 23.61
N VAL A 238 -2.62 18.24 24.05
CA VAL A 238 -3.21 19.06 25.11
C VAL A 238 -3.91 18.21 26.19
N PRO A 239 -3.25 17.20 26.80
CA PRO A 239 -3.90 16.39 27.82
C PRO A 239 -4.43 17.22 28.99
N THR A 240 -3.71 18.29 29.36
CA THR A 240 -4.15 19.24 30.39
C THR A 240 -5.49 19.89 30.06
N LEU A 241 -5.71 20.27 28.79
CA LEU A 241 -6.98 20.88 28.35
C LEU A 241 -8.12 19.84 28.31
N VAL A 242 -7.83 18.61 27.88
CA VAL A 242 -8.81 17.50 27.89
C VAL A 242 -9.20 17.15 29.32
N MET A 243 -8.23 17.08 30.25
CA MET A 243 -8.48 16.84 31.68
C MET A 243 -9.29 17.98 32.32
N GLU A 244 -8.93 19.25 32.04
CA GLU A 244 -9.69 20.41 32.53
C GLU A 244 -11.12 20.38 32.01
N LEU A 245 -11.33 20.10 30.72
CA LEU A 245 -12.67 19.94 30.14
C LEU A 245 -13.44 18.81 30.82
N GLN A 246 -12.83 17.64 30.98
CA GLN A 246 -13.46 16.48 31.63
C GLN A 246 -13.91 16.82 33.06
N GLU A 247 -13.07 17.50 33.84
CA GLU A 247 -13.41 17.95 35.20
C GLU A 247 -14.58 18.95 35.20
N LYS A 248 -14.53 19.97 34.33
CA LYS A 248 -15.58 20.98 34.24
C LYS A 248 -16.91 20.38 33.77
N VAL A 249 -16.88 19.48 32.81
CA VAL A 249 -18.05 18.72 32.31
C VAL A 249 -18.65 17.87 33.42
N ALA A 250 -17.82 17.14 34.18
CA ALA A 250 -18.29 16.31 35.30
C ALA A 250 -18.98 17.11 36.42
N SER A 251 -18.67 18.41 36.54
CA SER A 251 -19.31 19.29 37.53
C SER A 251 -20.74 19.74 37.16
N LEU A 252 -21.16 19.54 35.90
CA LEU A 252 -22.48 19.97 35.43
C LEU A 252 -23.60 19.08 35.99
N LYS A 253 -24.73 19.71 36.32
CA LYS A 253 -25.91 19.06 36.91
C LYS A 253 -27.17 19.36 36.11
N PRO A 254 -27.35 18.75 34.92
CA PRO A 254 -28.54 18.95 34.09
C PRO A 254 -29.81 18.42 34.74
N LYS A 255 -30.92 19.14 34.54
CA LYS A 255 -32.27 18.77 35.00
C LYS A 255 -32.79 17.54 34.24
N PRO A 256 -33.83 16.87 34.77
CA PRO A 256 -34.44 15.70 34.13
C PRO A 256 -34.82 15.89 32.66
N LYS A 257 -35.32 17.07 32.29
CA LYS A 257 -35.75 17.42 30.92
C LYS A 257 -34.61 17.67 29.92
N GLU A 258 -33.37 17.74 30.37
CA GLU A 258 -32.18 18.00 29.53
C GLU A 258 -31.49 16.66 29.19
N GLN A 259 -32.22 15.76 28.53
CA GLN A 259 -31.76 14.39 28.26
C GLN A 259 -30.58 14.33 27.30
N ASP A 260 -30.63 15.07 26.19
CA ASP A 260 -29.56 15.11 25.19
C ASP A 260 -28.23 15.56 25.81
N LEU A 261 -28.26 16.59 26.67
CA LEU A 261 -27.06 17.05 27.36
C LEU A 261 -26.52 15.96 28.30
N LYS A 262 -27.36 15.23 29.03
CA LYS A 262 -26.91 14.12 29.91
C LYS A 262 -26.19 13.03 29.13
N GLU A 263 -26.76 12.64 28.00
CA GLU A 263 -26.18 11.63 27.12
C GLU A 263 -24.83 12.10 26.57
N GLN A 264 -24.78 13.33 26.05
CA GLN A 264 -23.54 13.90 25.53
C GLN A 264 -22.46 14.10 26.59
N LEU A 265 -22.80 14.47 27.83
CA LEU A 265 -21.81 14.55 28.93
C LEU A 265 -21.18 13.18 29.23
N LYS A 266 -21.98 12.10 29.21
CA LYS A 266 -21.50 10.74 29.42
C LYS A 266 -20.57 10.30 28.28
N MET A 267 -21.03 10.43 27.03
CA MET A 267 -20.26 10.02 25.86
C MET A 267 -18.98 10.85 25.71
N PHE A 268 -19.03 12.16 26.02
CA PHE A 268 -17.87 13.02 26.02
C PHE A 268 -16.84 12.60 27.08
N ALA A 269 -17.27 12.24 28.29
CA ALA A 269 -16.37 11.77 29.34
C ALA A 269 -15.68 10.44 28.97
N GLU A 270 -16.40 9.54 28.29
CA GLU A 270 -15.86 8.31 27.72
C GLU A 270 -14.82 8.62 26.64
N GLY A 271 -15.12 9.52 25.71
CA GLY A 271 -14.19 9.97 24.66
C GLY A 271 -12.92 10.64 25.23
N CYS A 272 -13.05 11.47 26.28
CA CYS A 272 -11.89 12.02 27.00
C CYS A 272 -11.02 10.91 27.59
N THR A 273 -11.64 9.92 28.23
CA THR A 273 -10.93 8.80 28.87
C THR A 273 -10.20 7.94 27.84
N GLN A 274 -10.83 7.66 26.69
CA GLN A 274 -10.21 6.95 25.58
C GLN A 274 -9.02 7.73 25.02
N LEU A 275 -9.19 9.01 24.71
CA LEU A 275 -8.11 9.84 24.19
C LEU A 275 -6.93 9.93 25.17
N LEU A 276 -7.21 10.19 26.44
CA LEU A 276 -6.19 10.26 27.50
C LEU A 276 -5.48 8.92 27.75
N SER A 277 -6.09 7.78 27.43
CA SER A 277 -5.43 6.47 27.54
C SER A 277 -4.44 6.19 26.41
N GLN A 278 -4.60 6.86 25.26
CA GLN A 278 -3.68 6.79 24.13
C GLN A 278 -2.64 7.91 24.13
N MET A 279 -2.96 9.05 24.75
CA MET A 279 -2.00 10.12 24.92
C MET A 279 -0.91 9.72 25.92
N PRO A 280 0.32 10.20 25.73
CA PRO A 280 1.31 10.20 26.80
C PRO A 280 0.71 10.98 27.97
N LYS A 281 0.50 10.33 29.12
CA LYS A 281 0.12 11.05 30.34
C LYS A 281 1.23 12.08 30.59
N PRO A 282 0.94 13.40 30.69
CA PRO A 282 1.89 14.32 31.27
C PRO A 282 2.18 13.86 32.69
N ALA A 283 3.40 14.07 33.20
CA ALA A 283 3.58 13.95 34.64
C ALA A 283 2.61 14.96 35.25
N ALA A 284 2.02 14.66 36.41
CA ALA A 284 1.14 15.61 37.06
C ALA A 284 1.89 16.95 37.20
N GLY A 285 1.48 17.95 36.40
CA GLY A 285 2.26 19.15 36.09
C GLY A 285 3.23 18.92 34.91
N SER A 286 2.89 19.44 33.72
CA SER A 286 3.83 19.50 32.59
C SER A 286 5.08 20.27 33.01
N SER A 287 6.09 19.53 33.42
CA SER A 287 7.37 20.10 33.80
C SER A 287 8.02 20.67 32.54
N THR A 288 8.66 21.83 32.65
CA THR A 288 9.59 22.31 31.62
C THR A 288 10.83 21.42 31.48
N ASP A 289 10.91 20.32 32.24
CA ASP A 289 12.02 19.37 32.31
C ASP A 289 11.53 17.92 32.06
N PRO A 290 11.53 17.47 30.80
CA PRO A 290 11.16 16.10 30.40
C PRO A 290 12.01 15.00 31.06
N LEU A 291 13.25 15.32 31.44
CA LEU A 291 14.15 14.36 32.08
C LEU A 291 13.69 14.05 33.49
N LYS A 292 13.28 15.07 34.25
CA LYS A 292 12.72 14.90 35.59
C LYS A 292 11.43 14.08 35.57
N ASP A 293 10.59 14.28 34.56
CA ASP A 293 9.36 13.52 34.39
C ASP A 293 9.67 12.04 34.14
N ALA A 294 10.58 11.76 33.19
CA ALA A 294 11.05 10.39 32.93
C ALA A 294 11.60 9.71 34.20
N GLN A 295 12.37 10.42 35.03
CA GLN A 295 12.85 9.91 36.32
C GLN A 295 11.71 9.53 37.27
N GLN A 296 10.67 10.36 37.37
CA GLN A 296 9.51 10.07 38.22
C GLN A 296 8.75 8.84 37.73
N TYR A 297 8.58 8.68 36.42
CA TYR A 297 7.94 7.51 35.85
C TYR A 297 8.74 6.23 36.07
N LEU A 298 10.06 6.27 35.88
CA LEU A 298 10.92 5.12 36.16
C LEU A 298 10.87 4.72 37.64
N LYS A 299 10.74 5.69 38.54
CA LYS A 299 10.50 5.43 39.97
C LYS A 299 9.13 4.77 40.20
N ALA A 300 8.08 5.28 39.55
CA ALA A 300 6.72 4.74 39.64
C ALA A 300 6.62 3.31 39.08
N LEU A 301 7.37 3.00 38.01
CA LEU A 301 7.44 1.67 37.40
C LEU A 301 7.83 0.58 38.41
N GLY A 302 8.65 0.94 39.41
CA GLY A 302 9.02 0.06 40.51
C GLY A 302 7.83 -0.38 41.38
N THR A 303 6.71 0.33 41.38
CA THR A 303 5.52 0.03 42.20
C THR A 303 4.27 -0.36 41.39
N VAL A 304 4.33 -0.35 40.06
CA VAL A 304 3.18 -0.70 39.20
C VAL A 304 2.75 -2.15 39.37
N SER A 305 1.44 -2.36 39.48
CA SER A 305 0.82 -3.68 39.65
C SER A 305 -0.32 -3.97 38.66
N ASP A 306 -0.77 -2.99 37.87
CA ASP A 306 -1.87 -3.10 36.92
C ASP A 306 -1.44 -2.77 35.47
N SER A 307 -2.18 -3.33 34.51
CA SER A 307 -1.89 -3.21 33.08
C SER A 307 -2.05 -1.77 32.56
N ASP A 308 -3.03 -1.02 33.04
CA ASP A 308 -3.31 0.34 32.56
C ASP A 308 -2.20 1.31 32.93
N SER A 309 -1.71 1.21 34.17
CA SER A 309 -0.57 2.00 34.65
C SER A 309 0.71 1.65 33.91
N LEU A 310 0.97 0.35 33.67
CA LEU A 310 2.14 -0.08 32.92
C LEU A 310 2.08 0.40 31.46
N ASN A 311 0.92 0.26 30.81
CA ASN A 311 0.68 0.71 29.45
C ASN A 311 0.91 2.23 29.32
N GLY A 312 0.37 3.01 30.26
CA GLY A 312 0.58 4.47 30.28
C GLY A 312 2.06 4.86 30.41
N ILE A 313 2.84 4.15 31.22
CA ILE A 313 4.29 4.39 31.36
C ILE A 313 5.02 4.02 30.07
N LEU A 314 4.70 2.89 29.44
CA LEU A 314 5.31 2.49 28.17
C LEU A 314 5.06 3.52 27.05
N LYS A 315 3.83 4.04 26.94
CA LYS A 315 3.50 5.11 25.96
C LYS A 315 4.28 6.39 26.23
N MET A 316 4.45 6.75 27.50
CA MET A 316 5.28 7.90 27.86
C MET A 316 6.76 7.68 27.51
N MET A 317 7.30 6.48 27.72
CA MET A 317 8.68 6.17 27.32
C MET A 317 8.89 6.37 25.81
N MET A 318 7.85 6.17 24.99
CA MET A 318 7.87 6.43 23.53
C MET A 318 7.60 7.88 23.14
N SER A 319 7.06 8.71 24.03
CA SER A 319 6.56 10.04 23.65
C SER A 319 7.64 11.12 23.60
N SER A 320 8.84 10.83 24.10
CA SER A 320 9.95 11.76 24.11
C SER A 320 10.95 11.41 23.03
N THR A 321 11.37 12.42 22.25
CA THR A 321 12.52 12.33 21.35
C THR A 321 13.77 12.96 21.95
N ASP A 322 13.68 13.52 23.18
CA ASP A 322 14.81 14.15 23.86
C ASP A 322 15.92 13.11 24.08
N PRO A 323 17.14 13.37 23.59
CA PRO A 323 18.18 12.38 23.68
C PRO A 323 18.53 11.89 25.08
N LYS A 324 18.49 12.78 26.07
CA LYS A 324 18.80 12.48 27.48
C LYS A 324 17.71 11.63 28.12
N VAL A 325 16.45 11.88 27.75
CA VAL A 325 15.32 11.05 28.20
C VAL A 325 15.48 9.63 27.65
N LEU A 326 15.75 9.49 26.35
CA LEU A 326 15.94 8.18 25.73
C LEU A 326 17.11 7.40 26.34
N ASP A 327 18.22 8.08 26.62
CA ASP A 327 19.38 7.46 27.27
C ASP A 327 19.04 6.98 28.69
N LEU A 328 18.27 7.77 29.45
CA LEU A 328 17.78 7.39 30.78
C LEU A 328 16.76 6.24 30.74
N VAL A 329 15.85 6.25 29.77
CA VAL A 329 14.76 5.28 29.61
C VAL A 329 15.31 3.91 29.21
N PHE A 330 16.27 3.89 28.28
CA PHE A 330 16.84 2.66 27.73
C PHE A 330 18.16 2.22 28.37
N GLN A 331 18.65 2.93 29.41
CA GLN A 331 19.75 2.40 30.21
C GLN A 331 19.36 1.06 30.85
N LYS A 332 20.35 0.18 31.04
CA LYS A 332 20.14 -1.18 31.55
C LYS A 332 19.33 -1.24 32.85
N SER A 333 19.58 -0.36 33.82
CA SER A 333 18.86 -0.35 35.11
C SER A 333 17.38 0.01 34.98
N SER A 334 17.03 0.93 34.07
CA SER A 334 15.65 1.30 33.76
C SER A 334 14.92 0.14 33.08
N MET A 335 15.56 -0.48 32.08
CA MET A 335 15.01 -1.64 31.40
C MET A 335 14.85 -2.85 32.33
N ASP A 336 15.79 -3.08 33.24
CA ASP A 336 15.67 -4.13 34.25
C ASP A 336 14.47 -3.91 35.20
N THR A 337 14.17 -2.64 35.51
CA THR A 337 12.98 -2.27 36.29
C THR A 337 11.71 -2.49 35.48
N LEU A 338 11.72 -2.14 34.19
CA LEU A 338 10.61 -2.39 33.27
C LEU A 338 10.29 -3.88 33.15
N PHE A 339 11.30 -4.73 32.94
CA PHE A 339 11.10 -6.17 32.83
C PHE A 339 10.50 -6.78 34.10
N LYS A 340 10.96 -6.34 35.29
CA LYS A 340 10.34 -6.72 36.56
C LYS A 340 8.89 -6.25 36.69
N ALA A 341 8.53 -5.10 36.12
CA ALA A 341 7.14 -4.67 36.07
C ALA A 341 6.31 -5.56 35.13
N LEU A 342 6.82 -5.90 33.95
CA LEU A 342 6.19 -6.82 32.99
C LEU A 342 6.01 -8.24 33.54
N GLU A 343 6.90 -8.69 34.43
CA GLU A 343 6.80 -9.97 35.15
C GLU A 343 5.72 -9.95 36.25
N ARG A 344 5.49 -8.79 36.90
CA ARG A 344 4.50 -8.64 37.98
C ARG A 344 3.08 -8.43 37.46
N VAL A 345 2.94 -7.67 36.38
CA VAL A 345 1.63 -7.35 35.80
C VAL A 345 1.10 -8.57 35.07
N LYS A 346 -0.10 -9.03 35.44
CA LYS A 346 -0.78 -10.12 34.73
C LYS A 346 -1.16 -9.62 33.34
N ARG A 347 -0.54 -10.21 32.31
CA ARG A 347 -0.79 -9.91 30.90
C ARG A 347 -1.43 -11.14 30.27
N ASP A 348 -2.56 -10.97 29.59
CA ASP A 348 -3.02 -11.94 28.61
C ASP A 348 -2.36 -11.67 27.25
N ASP A 349 -2.49 -12.60 26.31
CA ASP A 349 -1.90 -12.49 24.97
C ASP A 349 -2.44 -11.27 24.20
N THR A 350 -3.65 -10.81 24.55
CA THR A 350 -4.34 -9.67 23.94
C THR A 350 -4.02 -8.34 24.62
N SER A 351 -3.19 -8.34 25.67
CA SER A 351 -2.97 -7.18 26.50
C SER A 351 -2.37 -6.03 25.69
N GLU A 352 -2.96 -4.83 25.81
CA GLU A 352 -2.44 -3.61 25.19
C GLU A 352 -0.98 -3.34 25.59
N VAL A 353 -0.59 -3.76 26.80
CA VAL A 353 0.79 -3.70 27.29
C VAL A 353 1.77 -4.41 26.36
N ASN A 354 1.40 -5.57 25.80
CA ASN A 354 2.26 -6.31 24.89
C ASN A 354 2.47 -5.56 23.58
N ARG A 355 1.40 -4.98 23.01
CA ARG A 355 1.47 -4.18 21.78
C ARG A 355 2.31 -2.92 22.00
N THR A 356 2.08 -2.21 23.09
CA THR A 356 2.85 -1.00 23.44
C THR A 356 4.30 -1.32 23.75
N PHE A 357 4.61 -2.44 24.39
CA PHE A 357 5.98 -2.88 24.61
C PHE A 357 6.71 -3.15 23.29
N SER A 358 6.03 -3.80 22.33
CA SER A 358 6.58 -4.04 21.01
C SER A 358 6.82 -2.76 20.22
N ALA A 359 5.87 -1.82 20.26
CA ALA A 359 6.04 -0.50 19.67
C ALA A 359 7.22 0.25 20.31
N LEU A 360 7.35 0.20 21.65
CA LEU A 360 8.48 0.79 22.38
C LEU A 360 9.80 0.19 21.94
N PHE A 361 9.83 -1.12 21.68
CA PHE A 361 11.04 -1.79 21.27
C PHE A 361 11.42 -1.43 19.81
N VAL A 362 10.48 -1.40 18.88
CA VAL A 362 10.72 -0.91 17.52
C VAL A 362 11.26 0.53 17.56
N PHE A 363 10.61 1.40 18.32
CA PHE A 363 11.04 2.77 18.54
C PHE A 363 12.48 2.84 19.11
N ALA A 364 12.79 1.99 20.10
CA ALA A 364 14.12 1.90 20.69
C ALA A 364 15.18 1.44 19.70
N ALA A 365 14.86 0.45 18.85
CA ALA A 365 15.78 -0.07 17.85
C ALA A 365 16.17 1.02 16.84
N GLU A 366 15.19 1.81 16.40
CA GLU A 366 15.39 2.89 15.43
C GLU A 366 16.20 4.06 16.01
N HIS A 367 15.91 4.46 17.26
CA HIS A 367 16.47 5.68 17.83
C HIS A 367 17.69 5.44 18.72
N ARG A 368 17.82 4.26 19.31
CA ARG A 368 18.87 3.89 20.28
C ARG A 368 19.40 2.46 20.11
N PRO A 369 19.86 2.10 18.90
CA PRO A 369 20.25 0.71 18.59
C PRO A 369 21.33 0.15 19.53
N LYS A 370 22.33 0.96 19.90
CA LYS A 370 23.40 0.54 20.82
C LYS A 370 22.89 0.17 22.22
N LEU A 371 21.87 0.86 22.71
CA LEU A 371 21.27 0.57 24.02
C LEU A 371 20.40 -0.68 23.93
N VAL A 372 19.66 -0.83 22.83
CA VAL A 372 18.92 -2.05 22.52
C VAL A 372 19.83 -3.27 22.50
N ASP A 373 20.97 -3.23 21.80
CA ASP A 373 21.90 -4.37 21.75
C ASP A 373 22.40 -4.80 23.14
N ALA A 374 22.54 -3.86 24.08
CA ALA A 374 22.98 -4.14 25.44
C ALA A 374 21.94 -4.88 26.30
N VAL A 375 20.65 -4.80 25.95
CA VAL A 375 19.54 -5.47 26.66
C VAL A 375 18.75 -6.43 25.77
N GLY A 376 19.19 -6.63 24.52
CA GLY A 376 18.44 -7.29 23.46
C GLY A 376 18.00 -8.71 23.80
N ASP A 377 18.82 -9.49 24.51
CA ASP A 377 18.47 -10.87 24.89
C ASP A 377 17.20 -10.92 25.77
N ARG A 378 17.13 -10.03 26.76
CA ARG A 378 15.99 -9.96 27.69
C ARG A 378 14.77 -9.33 27.03
N MET A 379 14.97 -8.37 26.12
CA MET A 379 13.88 -7.84 25.29
C MET A 379 13.29 -8.93 24.39
N LEU A 380 14.13 -9.74 23.74
CA LEU A 380 13.70 -10.87 22.92
C LEU A 380 12.97 -11.92 23.75
N ASP A 381 13.41 -12.23 24.97
CA ASP A 381 12.70 -13.17 25.85
C ASP A 381 11.27 -12.72 26.15
N VAL A 382 11.08 -11.43 26.42
CA VAL A 382 9.74 -10.85 26.62
C VAL A 382 8.95 -10.85 25.32
N TYR A 383 9.53 -10.36 24.23
CA TYR A 383 8.84 -10.22 22.95
C TYR A 383 8.39 -11.58 22.39
N MET A 384 9.29 -12.57 22.39
CA MET A 384 9.05 -13.90 21.84
C MET A 384 8.09 -14.74 22.70
N SER A 385 7.81 -14.31 23.94
CA SER A 385 6.77 -14.90 24.78
C SER A 385 5.36 -14.44 24.41
N ILE A 386 5.24 -13.36 23.64
CA ILE A 386 3.96 -12.83 23.15
C ILE A 386 3.52 -13.67 21.95
N ASN A 387 2.24 -14.04 21.93
CA ASN A 387 1.66 -14.76 20.81
C ASN A 387 1.79 -13.95 19.49
N PRO A 388 2.43 -14.50 18.44
CA PRO A 388 2.68 -13.77 17.19
C PRO A 388 1.43 -13.23 16.49
N ALA A 389 0.26 -13.86 16.69
CA ALA A 389 -1.00 -13.40 16.09
C ALA A 389 -1.38 -11.97 16.52
N TRP A 390 -0.88 -11.50 17.66
CA TRP A 390 -1.31 -10.23 18.26
C TRP A 390 -0.29 -9.11 18.20
N ASN A 391 0.89 -9.34 17.58
CA ASN A 391 2.07 -8.50 17.83
C ASN A 391 2.84 -8.00 16.59
N ASN A 392 2.26 -8.14 15.39
CA ASN A 392 2.88 -7.78 14.09
C ASN A 392 4.41 -8.00 14.07
N PRO A 393 4.85 -9.27 14.15
CA PRO A 393 6.26 -9.61 14.28
C PRO A 393 7.12 -9.13 13.11
N ARG A 394 6.53 -8.83 11.95
CA ARG A 394 7.25 -8.30 10.80
C ARG A 394 7.88 -6.93 11.06
N ILE A 395 7.09 -5.97 11.54
CA ILE A 395 7.58 -4.61 11.83
C ILE A 395 8.75 -4.68 12.82
N PHE A 396 8.61 -5.55 13.83
CA PHE A 396 9.64 -5.77 14.83
C PHE A 396 10.94 -6.33 14.25
N VAL A 397 10.85 -7.42 13.47
CA VAL A 397 12.04 -8.05 12.88
C VAL A 397 12.72 -7.10 11.88
N ASP A 398 11.95 -6.37 11.06
CA ASP A 398 12.50 -5.41 10.10
C ASP A 398 13.26 -4.27 10.76
N ALA A 399 12.74 -3.75 11.89
CA ALA A 399 13.43 -2.73 12.67
C ALA A 399 14.76 -3.25 13.24
N LEU A 400 14.78 -4.48 13.76
CA LEU A 400 16.02 -5.11 14.23
C LEU A 400 17.00 -5.36 13.09
N LEU A 401 16.56 -5.87 11.95
CA LEU A 401 17.42 -6.12 10.79
C LEU A 401 18.08 -4.84 10.28
N THR A 402 17.35 -3.73 10.31
CA THR A 402 17.81 -2.43 9.82
C THR A 402 18.75 -1.75 10.81
N HIS A 403 18.41 -1.78 12.11
CA HIS A 403 19.08 -0.93 13.10
C HIS A 403 19.91 -1.69 14.14
N CYS A 404 19.56 -2.96 14.43
CA CYS A 404 20.18 -3.78 15.48
C CYS A 404 20.54 -5.20 14.98
N PRO A 405 21.38 -5.34 13.94
CA PRO A 405 21.60 -6.63 13.27
C PRO A 405 22.14 -7.73 14.20
N SER A 406 22.93 -7.37 15.23
CA SER A 406 23.38 -8.31 16.27
C SER A 406 22.22 -8.89 17.08
N THR A 407 21.25 -8.05 17.45
CA THR A 407 20.03 -8.50 18.15
C THR A 407 19.12 -9.27 17.19
N ALA A 408 19.03 -8.87 15.93
CA ALA A 408 18.30 -9.62 14.90
C ALA A 408 18.82 -11.06 14.74
N ALA A 409 20.15 -11.24 14.70
CA ALA A 409 20.74 -12.58 14.63
C ALA A 409 20.38 -13.45 15.86
N LYS A 410 20.36 -12.84 17.06
CA LYS A 410 19.97 -13.52 18.30
C LYS A 410 18.51 -13.96 18.31
N LEU A 411 17.62 -13.30 17.57
CA LEU A 411 16.20 -13.70 17.45
C LEU A 411 16.07 -15.16 16.97
N TRP A 412 16.95 -15.60 16.08
CA TRP A 412 16.97 -16.97 15.58
C TRP A 412 17.14 -18.01 16.69
N THR A 413 17.99 -17.71 17.68
CA THR A 413 18.20 -18.60 18.84
C THR A 413 16.94 -18.74 19.71
N LYS A 414 16.00 -17.81 19.60
CA LYS A 414 14.73 -17.78 20.33
C LYS A 414 13.56 -18.36 19.53
N MET A 415 13.79 -18.81 18.29
CA MET A 415 12.77 -19.41 17.43
C MET A 415 11.96 -20.55 18.09
N PRO A 416 12.52 -21.39 19.00
CA PRO A 416 11.73 -22.39 19.72
C PRO A 416 10.52 -21.83 20.49
N LEU A 417 10.55 -20.56 20.93
CA LEU A 417 9.42 -19.91 21.61
C LEU A 417 8.24 -19.67 20.66
N TRP A 418 8.49 -19.15 19.46
CA TRP A 418 7.45 -19.02 18.43
C TRP A 418 6.98 -20.38 17.92
N MET A 419 7.87 -21.37 17.80
CA MET A 419 7.45 -22.73 17.48
C MET A 419 6.50 -23.28 18.54
N LYS A 420 6.76 -23.04 19.82
CA LYS A 420 5.82 -23.42 20.89
C LYS A 420 4.45 -22.75 20.70
N ALA A 421 4.42 -21.46 20.37
CA ALA A 421 3.17 -20.73 20.09
C ALA A 421 2.41 -21.32 18.89
N ILE A 422 3.09 -21.62 17.78
CA ILE A 422 2.50 -22.30 16.61
C ILE A 422 1.89 -23.64 17.01
N HIS A 423 2.63 -24.48 17.75
CA HIS A 423 2.13 -25.78 18.19
C HIS A 423 0.93 -25.65 19.13
N SER A 424 0.91 -24.65 20.01
CA SER A 424 -0.22 -24.35 20.88
C SER A 424 -1.46 -23.85 20.12
N ALA A 425 -1.27 -23.20 18.97
CA ALA A 425 -2.37 -22.75 18.11
C ALA A 425 -2.94 -23.86 17.21
N LYS A 426 -2.31 -25.05 17.15
CA LYS A 426 -2.72 -26.14 16.27
C LYS A 426 -4.18 -26.55 16.50
N GLY A 427 -4.97 -26.52 15.43
CA GLY A 427 -6.41 -26.84 15.46
C GLY A 427 -7.30 -25.69 15.92
N SER A 428 -6.73 -24.53 16.27
CA SER A 428 -7.49 -23.30 16.52
C SER A 428 -7.68 -22.49 15.24
N ALA A 429 -8.68 -21.61 15.21
CA ALA A 429 -8.88 -20.64 14.13
C ALA A 429 -7.69 -19.66 13.98
N MET A 430 -6.86 -19.50 15.02
CA MET A 430 -5.70 -18.60 15.00
C MET A 430 -4.47 -19.22 14.32
N MET A 431 -4.46 -20.53 14.04
CA MET A 431 -3.29 -21.22 13.48
C MET A 431 -2.78 -20.54 12.21
N ASP A 432 -3.70 -20.23 11.29
CA ASP A 432 -3.42 -19.65 9.98
C ASP A 432 -2.75 -18.28 10.13
N GLY A 433 -3.29 -17.44 11.03
CA GLY A 433 -2.71 -16.14 11.37
C GLY A 433 -1.32 -16.24 12.00
N VAL A 434 -1.12 -17.15 12.96
CA VAL A 434 0.20 -17.33 13.62
C VAL A 434 1.25 -17.81 12.61
N LEU A 435 0.94 -18.82 11.78
CA LEU A 435 1.86 -19.34 10.78
C LEU A 435 2.30 -18.26 9.79
N TYR A 436 1.32 -17.53 9.24
CA TYR A 436 1.57 -16.49 8.25
C TYR A 436 2.43 -15.35 8.84
N GLN A 437 2.05 -14.85 10.02
CA GLN A 437 2.78 -13.77 10.68
C GLN A 437 4.24 -14.16 11.00
N VAL A 438 4.46 -15.39 11.49
CA VAL A 438 5.81 -15.86 11.80
C VAL A 438 6.66 -16.00 10.54
N LEU A 439 6.16 -16.63 9.48
CA LEU A 439 6.91 -16.80 8.22
C LEU A 439 7.26 -15.45 7.60
N HIS A 440 6.29 -14.53 7.56
CA HIS A 440 6.54 -13.21 7.02
C HIS A 440 7.57 -12.45 7.87
N ALA A 441 7.49 -12.55 9.20
CA ALA A 441 8.46 -11.89 10.07
C ALA A 441 9.90 -12.38 9.88
N ILE A 442 10.12 -13.69 9.66
CA ILE A 442 11.47 -14.25 9.54
C ILE A 442 12.09 -14.15 8.14
N GLU A 443 11.33 -13.72 7.13
CA GLU A 443 11.76 -13.63 5.73
C GLU A 443 13.07 -12.84 5.55
N GLY A 444 13.28 -11.79 6.34
CA GLY A 444 14.49 -10.97 6.29
C GLY A 444 15.70 -11.51 7.05
N LEU A 445 15.54 -12.54 7.89
CA LEU A 445 16.62 -13.08 8.74
C LEU A 445 17.84 -13.61 7.98
N PRO A 446 17.75 -14.18 6.75
CA PRO A 446 18.94 -14.59 6.01
C PRO A 446 20.00 -13.49 5.89
N LYS A 447 19.61 -12.20 5.91
CA LYS A 447 20.55 -11.07 5.89
C LYS A 447 21.56 -11.12 7.03
N VAL A 448 21.19 -11.61 8.22
CA VAL A 448 22.02 -11.62 9.44
C VAL A 448 22.47 -13.01 9.89
N LEU A 449 21.96 -14.10 9.29
CA LEU A 449 22.36 -15.48 9.62
C LEU A 449 23.57 -15.93 8.81
N GLU A 450 24.40 -16.81 9.37
CA GLU A 450 25.62 -17.30 8.72
C GLU A 450 25.76 -18.82 8.77
N GLY A 451 26.49 -19.37 7.79
CA GLY A 451 26.95 -20.77 7.82
C GLY A 451 25.82 -21.79 8.02
N LYS A 452 25.87 -22.51 9.16
CA LYS A 452 24.91 -23.58 9.49
C LYS A 452 23.51 -23.03 9.81
N GLU A 453 23.42 -21.80 10.28
CA GLU A 453 22.14 -21.17 10.62
C GLU A 453 21.26 -20.97 9.39
N LEU A 454 21.86 -20.66 8.22
CA LEU A 454 21.15 -20.54 6.94
C LEU A 454 20.54 -21.87 6.48
N GLU A 455 21.25 -22.99 6.70
CA GLU A 455 20.72 -24.32 6.37
C GLU A 455 19.57 -24.72 7.32
N GLU A 456 19.74 -24.45 8.63
CA GLU A 456 18.71 -24.67 9.63
C GLU A 456 17.48 -23.79 9.39
N PHE A 457 17.67 -22.57 8.87
CA PHE A 457 16.61 -21.66 8.48
C PHE A 457 15.71 -22.26 7.40
N CYS A 458 16.27 -22.78 6.32
CA CYS A 458 15.48 -23.42 5.26
C CYS A 458 14.69 -24.63 5.80
N LYS A 459 15.33 -25.50 6.59
CA LYS A 459 14.67 -26.67 7.20
C LYS A 459 13.50 -26.26 8.09
N LYS A 460 13.68 -25.21 8.89
CA LYS A 460 12.62 -24.70 9.78
C LYS A 460 11.45 -24.09 9.00
N ASN A 461 11.71 -23.39 7.90
CA ASN A 461 10.66 -22.85 7.03
C ASN A 461 9.80 -23.98 6.42
N ILE A 462 10.42 -25.09 5.99
CA ILE A 462 9.70 -26.29 5.54
C ILE A 462 8.86 -26.90 6.67
N GLU A 463 9.42 -27.02 7.87
CA GLU A 463 8.69 -27.51 9.05
C GLU A 463 7.45 -26.67 9.35
N ILE A 464 7.60 -25.34 9.38
CA ILE A 464 6.49 -24.41 9.61
C ILE A 464 5.44 -24.51 8.49
N ALA A 465 5.88 -24.58 7.22
CA ALA A 465 4.97 -24.75 6.10
C ALA A 465 4.16 -26.04 6.18
N ASN A 466 4.78 -27.14 6.62
CA ASN A 466 4.10 -28.42 6.80
C ASN A 466 3.12 -28.42 7.98
N LEU A 467 3.30 -27.56 8.99
CA LEU A 467 2.32 -27.36 10.06
C LEU A 467 1.04 -26.68 9.55
N GLY A 468 1.11 -25.94 8.44
CA GLY A 468 -0.04 -25.34 7.75
C GLY A 468 -0.81 -26.30 6.83
N LYS A 469 -0.40 -27.57 6.73
CA LYS A 469 -1.09 -28.54 5.86
C LYS A 469 -2.53 -28.78 6.34
N GLY A 470 -3.49 -28.68 5.42
CA GLY A 470 -4.92 -28.83 5.68
C GLY A 470 -5.60 -27.59 6.26
N THR A 471 -4.88 -26.47 6.40
CA THR A 471 -5.45 -25.18 6.80
C THR A 471 -6.02 -24.43 5.60
N THR A 472 -6.83 -23.39 5.85
CA THR A 472 -7.35 -22.54 4.77
C THR A 472 -6.25 -21.71 4.09
N MET A 473 -5.12 -21.52 4.78
CA MET A 473 -3.96 -20.78 4.29
C MET A 473 -2.79 -21.66 3.83
N GLU A 474 -2.99 -22.97 3.57
CA GLU A 474 -1.89 -23.88 3.21
C GLU A 474 -1.02 -23.35 2.05
N ASP A 475 -1.64 -22.84 0.99
CA ASP A 475 -0.93 -22.26 -0.17
C ASP A 475 -0.17 -20.97 0.21
N SER A 476 -0.80 -20.08 0.96
CA SER A 476 -0.16 -18.81 1.40
C SER A 476 1.03 -19.06 2.33
N VAL A 477 0.91 -20.03 3.25
CA VAL A 477 1.98 -20.42 4.18
C VAL A 477 3.15 -21.05 3.41
N LYS A 478 2.89 -21.99 2.49
CA LYS A 478 3.95 -22.58 1.65
C LYS A 478 4.65 -21.53 0.78
N SER A 479 3.89 -20.67 0.13
CA SER A 479 4.42 -19.54 -0.66
C SER A 479 5.33 -18.65 0.21
N SER A 480 4.88 -18.24 1.39
CA SER A 480 5.66 -17.40 2.31
C SER A 480 6.96 -18.07 2.75
N ALA A 481 6.94 -19.38 3.03
CA ALA A 481 8.14 -20.14 3.37
C ALA A 481 9.14 -20.20 2.20
N VAL A 482 8.66 -20.38 0.97
CA VAL A 482 9.52 -20.33 -0.23
C VAL A 482 10.13 -18.94 -0.41
N VAL A 483 9.34 -17.87 -0.23
CA VAL A 483 9.80 -16.49 -0.32
C VAL A 483 10.90 -16.21 0.71
N ALA A 484 10.72 -16.61 1.97
CA ALA A 484 11.73 -16.49 3.01
C ALA A 484 13.05 -17.19 2.65
N MET A 485 12.99 -18.38 2.04
CA MET A 485 14.18 -19.12 1.63
C MET A 485 14.94 -18.49 0.45
N ARG A 486 14.31 -17.62 -0.36
CA ARG A 486 15.01 -16.87 -1.44
C ARG A 486 16.14 -15.99 -0.90
N GLY A 487 15.99 -15.48 0.31
CA GLY A 487 17.05 -14.74 1.00
C GLY A 487 18.33 -15.57 1.19
N VAL A 488 18.18 -16.88 1.43
CA VAL A 488 19.32 -17.81 1.55
C VAL A 488 19.97 -18.06 0.19
N VAL A 489 19.18 -18.24 -0.87
CA VAL A 489 19.70 -18.41 -2.24
C VAL A 489 20.53 -17.19 -2.66
N SER A 490 20.02 -15.99 -2.37
CA SER A 490 20.69 -14.73 -2.68
C SER A 490 22.00 -14.55 -1.91
N LYS A 491 22.05 -15.00 -0.67
CA LYS A 491 23.21 -14.84 0.21
C LYS A 491 24.28 -15.92 0.00
N ASP A 492 23.89 -17.19 0.07
CA ASP A 492 24.78 -18.34 -0.09
C ASP A 492 24.00 -19.56 -0.60
N LYS A 493 23.86 -19.65 -1.93
CA LYS A 493 23.17 -20.78 -2.59
C LYS A 493 23.73 -22.16 -2.23
N ALA A 494 24.98 -22.25 -1.76
CA ALA A 494 25.58 -23.53 -1.36
C ALA A 494 24.97 -24.09 -0.06
N ARG A 495 24.23 -23.26 0.70
CA ARG A 495 23.50 -23.67 1.91
C ARG A 495 22.14 -24.28 1.64
N ILE A 496 21.66 -24.23 0.40
CA ILE A 496 20.42 -24.89 0.01
C ILE A 496 20.68 -26.39 -0.08
N SER A 497 20.13 -27.16 0.88
CA SER A 497 20.26 -28.60 0.90
C SER A 497 19.46 -29.25 -0.23
N LYS A 498 19.84 -30.48 -0.60
CA LYS A 498 19.08 -31.27 -1.59
C LYS A 498 17.61 -31.46 -1.19
N GLU A 499 17.34 -31.67 0.10
CA GLU A 499 15.99 -31.79 0.64
C GLU A 499 15.13 -30.54 0.36
N VAL A 500 15.71 -29.34 0.47
CA VAL A 500 15.02 -28.08 0.18
C VAL A 500 14.72 -27.97 -1.32
N LEU A 501 15.67 -28.33 -2.18
CA LEU A 501 15.45 -28.33 -3.64
C LEU A 501 14.36 -29.32 -4.05
N ASP A 502 14.39 -30.53 -3.51
CA ASP A 502 13.40 -31.56 -3.79
C ASP A 502 12.00 -31.08 -3.34
N TRP A 503 11.89 -30.43 -2.18
CA TRP A 503 10.63 -29.85 -1.70
C TRP A 503 10.11 -28.72 -2.61
N VAL A 504 10.96 -27.75 -2.98
CA VAL A 504 10.55 -26.66 -3.89
C VAL A 504 10.17 -27.20 -5.27
N GLN A 505 10.86 -28.24 -5.77
CA GLN A 505 10.55 -28.85 -7.05
C GLN A 505 9.18 -29.54 -7.06
N VAL A 506 8.76 -30.15 -5.95
CA VAL A 506 7.39 -30.67 -5.78
C VAL A 506 6.39 -29.52 -5.79
N LEU A 507 6.66 -28.43 -5.08
CA LEU A 507 5.78 -27.26 -5.04
C LEU A 507 5.60 -26.59 -6.41
N LYS A 508 6.65 -26.56 -7.24
CA LYS A 508 6.61 -26.07 -8.62
C LYS A 508 5.65 -26.87 -9.53
N GLN A 509 5.32 -28.11 -9.18
CA GLN A 509 4.34 -28.94 -9.90
C GLN A 509 2.90 -28.70 -9.45
N GLY A 510 2.68 -27.91 -8.40
CA GLY A 510 1.36 -27.56 -7.88
C GLY A 510 0.66 -26.45 -8.65
N GLU A 511 -0.30 -25.81 -8.00
CA GLU A 511 -1.10 -24.69 -8.53
C GLU A 511 -1.01 -23.48 -7.57
N GLY A 512 -1.62 -22.35 -7.94
CA GLY A 512 -1.74 -21.17 -7.08
C GLY A 512 -0.46 -20.35 -6.86
N TYR A 513 -0.42 -19.64 -5.74
CA TYR A 513 0.69 -18.73 -5.40
C TYR A 513 1.96 -19.50 -5.04
N THR A 514 1.83 -20.68 -4.45
CA THR A 514 2.99 -21.53 -4.11
C THR A 514 3.78 -21.93 -5.35
N LYS A 515 3.10 -22.28 -6.45
CA LYS A 515 3.77 -22.61 -7.71
C LYS A 515 4.62 -21.43 -8.19
N SER A 516 4.03 -20.24 -8.23
CA SER A 516 4.71 -19.02 -8.69
C SER A 516 5.92 -18.68 -7.81
N ALA A 517 5.79 -18.80 -6.48
CA ALA A 517 6.89 -18.62 -5.55
C ALA A 517 8.01 -19.67 -5.75
N ALA A 518 7.65 -20.93 -5.98
CA ALA A 518 8.58 -22.02 -6.24
C ALA A 518 9.32 -21.84 -7.57
N GLU A 519 8.64 -21.38 -8.62
CA GLU A 519 9.26 -21.02 -9.90
C GLU A 519 10.27 -19.88 -9.72
N ALA A 520 9.88 -18.81 -9.00
CA ALA A 520 10.77 -17.69 -8.70
C ALA A 520 11.99 -18.12 -7.87
N PHE A 521 11.81 -19.01 -6.90
CA PHE A 521 12.91 -19.59 -6.13
C PHE A 521 13.87 -20.37 -7.03
N MET A 522 13.35 -21.26 -7.89
CA MET A 522 14.19 -22.06 -8.79
C MET A 522 14.89 -21.19 -9.82
N ASP A 523 14.22 -20.16 -10.34
CA ASP A 523 14.84 -19.17 -11.22
C ASP A 523 15.98 -18.44 -10.52
N LEU A 524 15.83 -18.06 -9.25
CA LEU A 524 16.90 -17.46 -8.47
C LEU A 524 18.05 -18.44 -8.22
N TYR A 525 17.74 -19.68 -7.86
CA TYR A 525 18.74 -20.73 -7.58
C TYR A 525 19.58 -21.08 -8.81
N GLU A 526 18.94 -21.15 -9.98
CA GLU A 526 19.58 -21.44 -11.27
C GLU A 526 20.24 -20.21 -11.91
N GLY A 527 20.12 -19.02 -11.29
CA GLY A 527 20.68 -17.76 -11.81
C GLY A 527 19.90 -17.16 -12.98
N ARG A 528 18.63 -17.57 -13.17
CA ARG A 528 17.69 -17.02 -14.15
C ARG A 528 16.89 -15.81 -13.62
N SER A 529 16.82 -15.61 -12.30
CA SER A 529 16.09 -14.49 -11.71
C SER A 529 16.63 -13.14 -12.17
N LEU A 530 15.73 -12.18 -12.38
CA LEU A 530 16.06 -10.78 -12.66
C LEU A 530 16.34 -9.98 -11.39
N GLU A 531 15.96 -10.49 -10.23
CA GLU A 531 16.12 -9.82 -8.94
C GLU A 531 17.59 -9.46 -8.70
N GLY A 532 17.87 -8.17 -8.47
CA GLY A 532 19.23 -7.61 -8.39
C GLY A 532 19.79 -6.99 -9.69
N ALA A 533 19.38 -7.45 -10.88
CA ALA A 533 19.72 -6.76 -12.14
C ALA A 533 18.97 -5.42 -12.27
N TYR A 534 17.84 -5.27 -11.56
CA TYR A 534 17.00 -4.09 -11.52
C TYR A 534 17.73 -2.79 -11.18
N GLU A 535 18.55 -2.81 -10.12
CA GLU A 535 19.25 -1.61 -9.66
C GLU A 535 20.35 -1.20 -10.66
N GLN A 536 21.05 -2.19 -11.22
CA GLN A 536 22.04 -1.95 -12.28
C GLN A 536 21.39 -1.39 -13.54
N ILE A 537 20.24 -1.93 -13.95
CA ILE A 537 19.46 -1.45 -15.10
C ILE A 537 19.02 0.00 -14.87
N ASN A 538 18.45 0.29 -13.70
CA ASN A 538 17.98 1.64 -13.37
C ASN A 538 19.13 2.65 -13.33
N GLN A 539 20.29 2.27 -12.78
CA GLN A 539 21.47 3.13 -12.77
C GLN A 539 22.01 3.37 -14.18
N LEU A 540 22.10 2.33 -15.02
CA LEU A 540 22.50 2.47 -16.43
C LEU A 540 21.52 3.36 -17.20
N ASN A 541 20.22 3.26 -16.90
CA ASN A 541 19.18 4.07 -17.51
C ASN A 541 19.23 5.53 -17.07
N LEU A 542 19.55 5.80 -15.80
CA LEU A 542 19.77 7.16 -15.30
C LEU A 542 21.01 7.78 -15.96
N ASN A 543 22.14 7.06 -15.97
CA ASN A 543 23.38 7.51 -16.61
C ASN A 543 23.17 7.78 -18.12
N PHE A 544 22.40 6.91 -18.80
CA PHE A 544 22.08 7.07 -20.22
C PHE A 544 21.25 8.33 -20.49
N LYS A 545 20.24 8.59 -19.63
CA LYS A 545 19.37 9.78 -19.72
C LYS A 545 20.13 11.07 -19.47
N GLU A 546 21.12 11.06 -18.58
CA GLU A 546 21.99 12.21 -18.31
C GLU A 546 23.00 12.48 -19.45
N ALA A 547 23.43 11.44 -20.18
CA ALA A 547 24.47 11.55 -21.21
C ALA A 547 23.95 11.86 -22.63
N CYS A 548 22.69 11.57 -22.95
CA CYS A 548 22.20 11.60 -24.34
C CYS A 548 21.30 12.81 -24.64
N GLY A 549 21.89 13.94 -25.03
CA GLY A 549 21.17 15.11 -25.59
C GLY A 549 21.13 15.15 -27.12
N ASP A 550 22.06 14.47 -27.80
CA ASP A 550 22.16 14.39 -29.26
C ASP A 550 22.82 13.07 -29.72
N MET A 551 22.84 12.82 -31.04
CA MET A 551 23.34 11.57 -31.65
C MET A 551 24.86 11.37 -31.49
N GLU A 552 25.65 12.44 -31.40
CA GLU A 552 27.10 12.33 -31.19
C GLU A 552 27.43 11.97 -29.75
N SER A 553 26.71 12.56 -28.78
CA SER A 553 26.81 12.25 -27.35
C SER A 553 26.36 10.83 -27.06
N LEU A 554 25.29 10.35 -27.74
CA LEU A 554 24.86 8.96 -27.68
C LEU A 554 25.93 8.00 -28.19
N LYS A 555 26.57 8.31 -29.33
CA LYS A 555 27.63 7.47 -29.89
C LYS A 555 28.83 7.40 -28.95
N LYS A 556 29.24 8.55 -28.40
CA LYS A 556 30.33 8.64 -27.42
C LYS A 556 30.02 7.87 -26.13
N TYR A 557 28.82 8.00 -25.58
CA TYR A 557 28.42 7.23 -24.40
C TYR A 557 28.45 5.72 -24.66
N VAL A 558 27.95 5.28 -25.82
CA VAL A 558 28.01 3.86 -26.20
C VAL A 558 29.46 3.41 -26.29
N ASP A 559 30.34 4.18 -26.95
CA ASP A 559 31.76 3.88 -27.10
C ASP A 559 32.51 3.83 -25.74
N ASP A 560 32.22 4.78 -24.85
CA ASP A 560 32.83 4.89 -23.52
C ASP A 560 32.35 3.78 -22.56
N ASN A 561 31.15 3.23 -22.78
CA ASN A 561 30.51 2.25 -21.89
C ASN A 561 30.34 0.86 -22.56
N VAL A 562 31.01 0.58 -23.68
CA VAL A 562 30.88 -0.72 -24.42
C VAL A 562 31.11 -1.92 -23.51
N SER A 563 32.05 -1.83 -22.54
CA SER A 563 32.35 -2.93 -21.62
C SER A 563 31.15 -3.22 -20.70
N ASP A 564 30.61 -2.19 -20.05
CA ASP A 564 29.48 -2.33 -19.13
C ASP A 564 28.21 -2.78 -19.87
N LEU A 565 28.04 -2.33 -21.12
CA LEU A 565 26.95 -2.75 -21.99
C LEU A 565 27.10 -4.20 -22.44
N LYS A 566 28.31 -4.68 -22.70
CA LYS A 566 28.59 -6.09 -23.00
C LYS A 566 28.27 -6.98 -21.81
N ASP A 567 28.66 -6.57 -20.61
CA ASP A 567 28.37 -7.32 -19.38
C ASP A 567 26.88 -7.31 -19.06
N PHE A 568 26.21 -6.17 -19.23
CA PHE A 568 24.77 -6.06 -19.12
C PHE A 568 24.05 -6.98 -20.10
N ILE A 569 24.38 -6.92 -21.39
CA ILE A 569 23.74 -7.78 -22.41
C ILE A 569 24.14 -9.25 -22.23
N ALA A 570 25.33 -9.57 -21.72
CA ALA A 570 25.67 -10.93 -21.33
C ALA A 570 24.83 -11.42 -20.14
N SER A 571 24.48 -10.53 -19.20
CA SER A 571 23.57 -10.83 -18.09
C SER A 571 22.11 -10.99 -18.53
N VAL A 572 21.67 -10.18 -19.50
CA VAL A 572 20.31 -10.22 -20.06
C VAL A 572 20.17 -11.40 -21.02
N ALA A 573 21.14 -11.67 -21.89
CA ALA A 573 21.08 -12.75 -22.88
C ALA A 573 21.04 -14.15 -22.25
N LYS A 574 21.50 -14.30 -21.00
CA LYS A 574 21.33 -15.52 -20.19
C LYS A 574 19.87 -15.77 -19.79
N LYS A 575 19.06 -14.70 -19.71
CA LYS A 575 17.70 -14.71 -19.15
C LYS A 575 16.66 -14.57 -20.25
N LEU A 576 16.89 -13.65 -21.19
CA LEU A 576 16.01 -13.33 -22.29
C LEU A 576 16.67 -13.77 -23.62
N PRO A 577 16.10 -14.76 -24.32
CA PRO A 577 16.62 -15.20 -25.61
C PRO A 577 16.51 -14.08 -26.64
N MET A 578 17.53 -13.97 -27.49
CA MET A 578 17.56 -13.01 -28.59
C MET A 578 16.93 -13.64 -29.85
N PRO A 579 15.86 -13.07 -30.42
CA PRO A 579 15.33 -13.49 -31.71
C PRO A 579 16.39 -13.28 -32.78
N VAL A 580 16.48 -14.18 -33.76
CA VAL A 580 17.40 -14.04 -34.90
C VAL A 580 16.78 -13.28 -36.07
N LYS A 581 15.46 -13.07 -36.03
CA LYS A 581 14.72 -12.31 -37.03
C LYS A 581 13.40 -11.82 -36.43
N PHE A 582 12.95 -10.65 -36.91
CA PHE A 582 11.59 -10.14 -36.76
C PHE A 582 10.90 -10.18 -38.11
N THR A 583 9.65 -10.64 -38.18
CA THR A 583 8.82 -10.50 -39.39
C THR A 583 7.45 -9.92 -39.07
N SER A 584 6.85 -9.29 -40.07
CA SER A 584 5.49 -8.75 -40.03
C SER A 584 4.73 -9.26 -41.26
N GLU A 585 3.53 -9.80 -41.06
CA GLU A 585 2.60 -10.10 -42.16
C GLU A 585 1.42 -9.11 -42.10
N GLU A 586 0.75 -8.85 -43.23
CA GLU A 586 -0.38 -7.90 -43.30
C GLU A 586 -1.46 -8.15 -42.24
N LYS A 587 -1.75 -9.43 -41.95
CA LYS A 587 -2.73 -9.83 -40.92
C LYS A 587 -2.33 -9.44 -39.49
N TYR A 588 -1.03 -9.25 -39.22
CA TYR A 588 -0.49 -8.86 -37.92
C TYR A 588 -0.29 -7.36 -37.78
N LEU A 589 -0.20 -6.61 -38.89
CA LEU A 589 -0.17 -5.14 -38.86
C LEU A 589 -1.46 -4.56 -38.27
N VAL A 590 -2.62 -5.13 -38.63
CA VAL A 590 -3.93 -4.73 -38.07
C VAL A 590 -4.03 -5.02 -36.56
N LYS A 591 -3.37 -6.09 -36.10
CA LYS A 591 -3.34 -6.50 -34.68
C LYS A 591 -2.20 -5.84 -33.87
N LYS A 592 -1.36 -5.01 -34.51
CA LYS A 592 -0.14 -4.43 -33.92
C LYS A 592 0.80 -5.50 -33.31
N ALA A 593 0.98 -6.61 -34.01
CA ALA A 593 1.86 -7.71 -33.58
C ALA A 593 3.05 -7.94 -34.53
N ILE A 594 4.15 -8.47 -34.00
CA ILE A 594 5.30 -8.97 -34.77
C ILE A 594 5.52 -10.46 -34.49
N LEU A 595 6.13 -11.17 -35.44
CA LEU A 595 6.60 -12.53 -35.25
C LEU A 595 8.08 -12.53 -34.84
N LEU A 596 8.39 -13.26 -33.79
CA LEU A 596 9.73 -13.50 -33.26
C LEU A 596 10.22 -14.85 -33.75
N HIS A 597 11.40 -14.89 -34.37
CA HIS A 597 12.02 -16.13 -34.82
C HIS A 597 13.24 -16.45 -33.96
N PHE A 598 13.28 -17.66 -33.40
CA PHE A 598 14.39 -18.16 -32.59
C PHE A 598 15.00 -19.40 -33.24
N GLU A 599 16.32 -19.50 -33.26
CA GLU A 599 17.03 -20.67 -33.77
C GLU A 599 17.83 -21.37 -32.67
N CYS A 600 18.14 -22.65 -32.87
CA CYS A 600 19.07 -23.38 -32.00
C CYS A 600 20.50 -22.91 -32.30
N GLN A 601 21.16 -22.29 -31.33
CA GLN A 601 22.51 -21.72 -31.49
C GLN A 601 23.63 -22.71 -31.14
N ALA A 602 23.36 -24.02 -31.28
CA ALA A 602 24.36 -25.05 -31.04
C ALA A 602 25.55 -24.86 -32.01
N PRO A 603 26.79 -24.67 -31.51
CA PRO A 603 27.96 -24.51 -32.38
C PRO A 603 28.13 -25.65 -33.39
N ILE A 604 27.83 -26.87 -32.95
CA ILE A 604 27.74 -28.07 -33.79
C ILE A 604 26.32 -28.64 -33.63
N PRO A 605 25.44 -28.44 -34.63
CA PRO A 605 24.07 -28.97 -34.59
C PRO A 605 24.08 -30.51 -34.60
N SER A 606 23.33 -31.11 -33.67
CA SER A 606 23.09 -32.55 -33.68
C SER A 606 22.09 -32.92 -34.78
N ARG A 607 22.22 -34.11 -35.37
CA ARG A 607 21.18 -34.69 -36.25
C ARG A 607 19.81 -34.84 -35.58
N TYR A 608 19.77 -34.75 -34.24
CA TYR A 608 18.58 -34.81 -33.41
C TYR A 608 18.09 -33.43 -32.95
N CYS A 609 18.62 -32.35 -33.50
CA CYS A 609 18.14 -31.01 -33.22
C CYS A 609 16.63 -30.91 -33.54
N ALA A 610 15.85 -30.41 -32.60
CA ALA A 610 14.41 -30.19 -32.80
C ALA A 610 14.11 -29.13 -33.88
N LEU A 611 15.11 -28.33 -34.24
CA LEU A 611 15.07 -27.32 -35.29
C LEU A 611 16.17 -27.62 -36.31
N PRO A 612 15.90 -28.45 -37.34
CA PRO A 612 16.89 -28.77 -38.37
C PRO A 612 17.31 -27.54 -39.18
N GLN A 613 18.48 -27.59 -39.82
CA GLN A 613 19.20 -26.46 -40.45
C GLN A 613 18.30 -25.35 -41.00
N LYS A 614 18.48 -24.13 -40.47
CA LYS A 614 17.75 -22.89 -40.78
C LYS A 614 16.26 -22.84 -40.38
N ALA A 615 15.72 -23.85 -39.70
CA ALA A 615 14.39 -23.78 -39.12
C ALA A 615 14.39 -22.91 -37.85
N THR A 616 13.36 -22.08 -37.71
CA THR A 616 13.18 -21.22 -36.54
C THR A 616 11.91 -21.57 -35.79
N TYR A 617 11.96 -21.60 -34.46
CA TYR A 617 10.78 -21.54 -33.62
C TYR A 617 10.20 -20.12 -33.70
N THR A 618 8.91 -20.03 -34.04
CA THR A 618 8.25 -18.73 -34.26
C THR A 618 7.15 -18.51 -33.23
N THR A 619 7.08 -17.32 -32.65
CA THR A 619 6.01 -16.92 -31.72
C THR A 619 5.56 -15.48 -31.99
N GLU A 620 4.29 -15.20 -31.72
CA GLU A 620 3.68 -13.87 -31.89
C GLU A 620 3.88 -13.02 -30.62
N THR A 621 4.10 -11.71 -30.80
CA THR A 621 4.12 -10.74 -29.71
C THR A 621 3.39 -9.46 -30.08
N GLN A 622 2.67 -8.90 -29.10
CA GLN A 622 2.12 -7.55 -29.16
C GLN A 622 3.07 -6.52 -28.52
N GLU A 623 4.12 -6.97 -27.83
CA GLU A 623 5.11 -6.12 -27.16
C GLU A 623 6.22 -5.66 -28.15
N TRP A 624 5.83 -5.29 -29.37
CA TRP A 624 6.75 -5.01 -30.48
C TRP A 624 7.78 -3.93 -30.13
N ALA A 625 7.36 -2.86 -29.44
CA ALA A 625 8.23 -1.76 -29.05
C ALA A 625 9.36 -2.24 -28.11
N ARG A 626 9.06 -3.15 -27.18
CA ARG A 626 10.04 -3.71 -26.22
C ARG A 626 11.02 -4.66 -26.90
N TRP A 627 10.53 -5.50 -27.79
CA TRP A 627 11.40 -6.37 -28.59
C TRP A 627 12.32 -5.58 -29.52
N LEU A 628 11.83 -4.47 -30.10
CA LEU A 628 12.67 -3.55 -30.89
C LEU A 628 13.71 -2.84 -30.03
N LYS A 629 13.37 -2.37 -28.81
CA LYS A 629 14.36 -1.85 -27.84
C LYS A 629 15.46 -2.86 -27.55
N MET A 630 15.10 -4.13 -27.40
CA MET A 630 16.08 -5.21 -27.18
C MET A 630 16.97 -5.45 -28.42
N GLY A 631 16.37 -5.54 -29.61
CA GLY A 631 17.10 -5.74 -30.86
C GLY A 631 18.06 -4.58 -31.16
N LEU A 632 17.63 -3.35 -30.90
CA LEU A 632 18.46 -2.16 -30.99
C LEU A 632 19.64 -2.21 -29.99
N SER A 633 19.39 -2.62 -28.75
CA SER A 633 20.44 -2.75 -27.73
C SER A 633 21.50 -3.78 -28.14
N ALA A 634 21.08 -4.90 -28.74
CA ALA A 634 21.99 -5.92 -29.24
C ALA A 634 22.76 -5.49 -30.51
N ALA A 635 22.10 -4.76 -31.40
CA ALA A 635 22.70 -4.18 -32.59
C ALA A 635 23.78 -3.13 -32.28
N LYS A 636 23.53 -2.27 -31.30
CA LYS A 636 24.51 -1.28 -30.79
C LYS A 636 25.80 -1.93 -30.28
N LEU A 637 25.80 -3.23 -29.98
CA LEU A 637 26.96 -4.00 -29.52
C LEU A 637 27.61 -4.88 -30.59
N GLY A 638 27.24 -4.70 -31.86
CA GLY A 638 27.83 -5.44 -32.97
C GLY A 638 27.35 -6.89 -33.09
N LYS A 639 26.32 -7.30 -32.33
CA LYS A 639 25.61 -8.55 -32.59
C LYS A 639 24.59 -8.30 -33.71
N SER A 640 24.81 -8.90 -34.88
CA SER A 640 23.87 -8.83 -35.99
C SER A 640 22.63 -9.66 -35.67
N VAL A 641 21.68 -9.06 -34.96
CA VAL A 641 20.39 -9.67 -34.60
C VAL A 641 19.40 -9.70 -35.77
N LEU A 642 19.73 -9.02 -36.87
CA LEU A 642 18.92 -8.96 -38.08
C LEU A 642 19.60 -9.82 -39.15
N SER A 643 18.90 -10.82 -39.68
CA SER A 643 19.46 -11.87 -40.53
C SER A 643 20.08 -11.35 -41.83
N ALA A 644 21.08 -12.07 -42.37
CA ALA A 644 21.83 -11.73 -43.59
C ALA A 644 20.99 -11.52 -44.87
N GLU A 645 19.76 -12.00 -44.90
CA GLU A 645 18.81 -11.75 -46.01
C GLU A 645 18.12 -10.39 -45.90
N ALA A 646 18.18 -9.72 -44.75
CA ALA A 646 17.85 -8.30 -44.58
C ALA A 646 19.09 -7.39 -44.74
N ILE A 647 20.29 -7.97 -44.89
CA ILE A 647 21.57 -7.25 -44.89
C ILE A 647 22.02 -6.81 -46.29
N THR A 648 21.39 -7.29 -47.36
CA THR A 648 21.96 -7.12 -48.70
C THR A 648 21.63 -5.81 -49.41
N ASP A 649 20.75 -4.92 -48.90
CA ASP A 649 20.35 -3.73 -49.69
C ASP A 649 19.99 -2.42 -48.94
N LEU A 650 20.41 -2.16 -47.70
CA LEU A 650 20.34 -0.79 -47.13
C LEU A 650 21.37 -0.53 -45.99
N PRO A 651 21.80 0.73 -45.78
CA PRO A 651 22.74 1.13 -44.73
C PRO A 651 22.14 0.87 -43.33
N GLY A 652 22.98 0.50 -42.35
CA GLY A 652 22.76 0.68 -40.91
C GLY A 652 21.60 -0.08 -40.22
N VAL A 653 21.89 -0.83 -39.16
CA VAL A 653 20.87 -1.47 -38.30
C VAL A 653 19.85 -0.46 -37.73
N VAL A 654 20.28 0.79 -37.54
CA VAL A 654 19.42 1.89 -37.11
C VAL A 654 18.29 2.19 -38.11
N ASP A 655 18.56 2.10 -39.42
CA ASP A 655 17.58 2.36 -40.46
C ASP A 655 16.55 1.22 -40.58
N GLN A 656 16.94 -0.01 -40.23
CA GLN A 656 16.03 -1.16 -40.17
C GLN A 656 15.07 -1.07 -38.96
N VAL A 657 15.58 -0.70 -37.79
CA VAL A 657 14.75 -0.44 -36.61
C VAL A 657 13.83 0.76 -36.86
N LYS A 658 14.31 1.79 -37.57
CA LYS A 658 13.50 2.93 -38.02
C LYS A 658 12.38 2.51 -38.97
N GLY A 659 12.67 1.63 -39.92
CA GLY A 659 11.67 1.06 -40.83
C GLY A 659 10.58 0.29 -40.10
N LEU A 660 10.97 -0.64 -39.21
CA LEU A 660 10.02 -1.40 -38.39
C LEU A 660 9.21 -0.47 -37.47
N TYR A 661 9.86 0.45 -36.78
CA TYR A 661 9.19 1.44 -35.92
C TYR A 661 8.16 2.27 -36.70
N SER A 662 8.51 2.73 -37.91
CA SER A 662 7.63 3.51 -38.78
C SER A 662 6.44 2.70 -39.31
N MET A 663 6.58 1.39 -39.49
CA MET A 663 5.47 0.52 -39.94
C MET A 663 4.39 0.32 -38.87
N TYR A 664 4.75 0.42 -37.58
CA TYR A 664 3.82 0.19 -36.46
C TYR A 664 3.26 1.49 -35.84
N LYS A 665 3.77 2.67 -36.25
CA LYS A 665 3.30 3.98 -35.82
C LYS A 665 2.31 4.56 -36.85
N LYS A 666 1.04 4.77 -36.45
CA LYS A 666 0.04 5.47 -37.28
C LYS A 666 -0.62 6.70 -36.65
N ASP A 667 -0.58 6.88 -35.32
CA ASP A 667 -1.15 8.05 -34.64
C ASP A 667 -0.21 8.55 -33.51
N ASP A 668 0.04 9.87 -33.46
CA ASP A 668 0.58 10.77 -32.40
C ASP A 668 1.53 10.25 -31.29
N GLY A 669 2.32 9.19 -31.53
CA GLY A 669 3.35 8.73 -30.60
C GLY A 669 4.65 9.54 -30.60
N GLU A 670 5.51 9.30 -29.61
CA GLU A 670 6.86 9.87 -29.46
C GLU A 670 7.72 9.74 -30.75
N ASP A 671 8.62 10.69 -31.02
CA ASP A 671 9.48 10.65 -32.21
C ASP A 671 10.44 9.44 -32.17
N PHE A 672 10.88 8.95 -33.33
CA PHE A 672 11.84 7.84 -33.41
C PHE A 672 13.16 8.17 -32.67
N LEU A 673 13.57 9.44 -32.67
CA LEU A 673 14.73 9.88 -31.90
C LEU A 673 14.47 9.80 -30.39
N THR A 674 13.25 10.10 -29.94
CA THR A 674 12.85 9.86 -28.55
C THR A 674 12.92 8.38 -28.22
N PHE A 675 12.35 7.50 -29.05
CA PHE A 675 12.36 6.05 -28.88
C PHE A 675 13.78 5.43 -28.86
N ILE A 676 14.69 5.88 -29.73
CA ILE A 676 16.08 5.37 -29.76
C ILE A 676 16.94 5.91 -28.61
N SER A 677 16.51 7.04 -28.03
CA SER A 677 17.04 7.66 -26.81
C SER A 677 16.36 7.17 -25.52
N GLU A 678 15.34 6.32 -25.64
CA GLU A 678 14.75 5.68 -24.48
C GLU A 678 15.74 4.67 -23.86
N PRO A 679 15.70 4.50 -22.54
CA PRO A 679 16.61 3.63 -21.81
C PRO A 679 16.56 2.15 -22.25
N PHE A 680 17.56 1.37 -21.80
CA PHE A 680 17.52 -0.10 -21.91
C PHE A 680 16.25 -0.64 -21.26
N LEU A 681 15.80 -1.81 -21.73
CA LEU A 681 14.60 -2.47 -21.20
C LEU A 681 14.60 -2.41 -19.68
N THR A 682 13.63 -1.70 -19.11
CA THR A 682 13.44 -1.73 -17.66
C THR A 682 13.09 -3.16 -17.27
N SER A 683 13.37 -3.54 -16.05
CA SER A 683 13.09 -4.91 -15.64
C SER A 683 11.61 -5.27 -15.68
N SER A 684 10.70 -4.31 -15.45
CA SER A 684 9.26 -4.53 -15.66
C SER A 684 8.94 -4.88 -17.12
N GLU A 685 9.70 -4.32 -18.07
CA GLU A 685 9.58 -4.65 -19.48
C GLU A 685 10.20 -6.01 -19.78
N GLN A 686 11.33 -6.36 -19.16
CA GLN A 686 11.94 -7.69 -19.27
C GLN A 686 11.01 -8.79 -18.73
N ASP A 687 10.35 -8.57 -17.59
CA ASP A 687 9.36 -9.50 -17.03
C ASP A 687 8.18 -9.70 -17.98
N LYS A 688 7.68 -8.63 -18.63
CA LYS A 688 6.65 -8.75 -19.66
C LYS A 688 7.11 -9.62 -20.83
N LEU A 689 8.33 -9.43 -21.31
CA LEU A 689 8.89 -10.25 -22.38
C LEU A 689 9.10 -11.72 -21.94
N LEU A 690 9.57 -11.95 -20.71
CA LEU A 690 9.71 -13.30 -20.14
C LEU A 690 8.37 -14.00 -20.00
N ASN A 691 7.35 -13.31 -19.48
CA ASN A 691 6.01 -13.86 -19.31
C ASN A 691 5.38 -14.21 -20.67
N GLN A 692 5.62 -13.39 -21.69
CA GLN A 692 5.20 -13.71 -23.06
C GLN A 692 5.89 -14.97 -23.60
N LEU A 693 7.19 -15.14 -23.36
CA LEU A 693 7.92 -16.35 -23.76
C LEU A 693 7.47 -17.59 -22.97
N ARG A 694 7.16 -17.45 -21.68
CA ARG A 694 6.57 -18.51 -20.85
C ARG A 694 5.22 -18.92 -21.41
N ALA A 695 4.34 -17.96 -21.72
CA ALA A 695 3.05 -18.22 -22.34
C ALA A 695 3.16 -18.91 -23.71
N ALA A 696 4.26 -18.69 -24.43
CA ALA A 696 4.55 -19.36 -25.70
C ALA A 696 5.22 -20.74 -25.55
N ALA A 697 5.48 -21.20 -24.32
CA ALA A 697 6.26 -22.41 -24.01
C ALA A 697 7.67 -22.40 -24.64
N PHE A 698 8.31 -21.22 -24.75
CA PHE A 698 9.68 -21.12 -25.27
C PHE A 698 10.67 -21.91 -24.40
N PHE A 699 10.58 -21.75 -23.07
CA PHE A 699 11.51 -22.36 -22.11
C PHE A 699 11.33 -23.88 -21.95
N GLU A 700 10.25 -24.44 -22.48
CA GLU A 700 10.09 -25.91 -22.59
C GLU A 700 10.85 -26.46 -23.81
N LYS A 701 11.07 -25.61 -24.82
CA LYS A 701 11.69 -25.98 -26.10
C LYS A 701 13.17 -25.62 -26.16
N PHE A 702 13.59 -24.64 -25.37
CA PHE A 702 14.96 -24.12 -25.34
C PHE A 702 15.51 -24.08 -23.91
N CYS A 703 16.80 -24.35 -23.79
CA CYS A 703 17.57 -24.23 -22.56
C CYS A 703 18.83 -23.42 -22.82
N TYR A 704 19.21 -22.58 -21.87
CA TYR A 704 20.46 -21.83 -21.95
C TYR A 704 21.63 -22.71 -21.51
N ASP A 705 22.64 -22.84 -22.38
CA ASP A 705 23.86 -23.58 -22.06
C ASP A 705 24.94 -22.63 -21.52
N ASN A 706 25.29 -22.79 -20.25
CA ASN A 706 26.26 -21.91 -19.58
C ASN A 706 27.68 -21.99 -20.16
N GLN A 707 28.07 -23.12 -20.77
CA GLN A 707 29.43 -23.30 -21.30
C GLN A 707 29.63 -22.63 -22.66
N SER A 708 28.64 -22.70 -23.55
CA SER A 708 28.66 -22.01 -24.85
C SER A 708 28.11 -20.58 -24.77
N ALA A 709 27.44 -20.24 -23.68
CA ALA A 709 26.73 -18.97 -23.50
C ALA A 709 25.68 -18.70 -24.60
N THR A 710 24.96 -19.76 -25.02
CA THR A 710 23.95 -19.69 -26.09
C THR A 710 22.68 -20.46 -25.73
N TRP A 711 21.58 -20.14 -26.42
CA TRP A 711 20.32 -20.87 -26.28
C TRP A 711 20.27 -22.06 -27.23
N LEU A 712 20.09 -23.25 -26.66
CA LEU A 712 20.02 -24.50 -27.40
C LEU A 712 18.60 -25.06 -27.33
N CYS A 713 18.13 -25.76 -28.36
CA CYS A 713 16.90 -26.54 -28.21
C CYS A 713 17.10 -27.64 -27.16
N ALA A 714 16.01 -28.08 -26.51
CA ALA A 714 16.05 -29.05 -25.42
C ALA A 714 16.87 -30.33 -25.77
N ASN A 715 16.72 -30.82 -27.00
CA ASN A 715 17.47 -31.98 -27.50
C ASN A 715 18.98 -31.72 -27.59
N CYS A 716 19.38 -30.59 -28.20
CA CYS A 716 20.79 -30.22 -28.29
C CYS A 716 21.38 -29.96 -26.91
N HIS A 717 20.65 -29.30 -26.01
CA HIS A 717 21.08 -29.06 -24.64
C HIS A 717 21.34 -30.37 -23.89
N ALA A 718 20.43 -31.35 -23.95
CA ALA A 718 20.61 -32.64 -23.30
C ALA A 718 21.85 -33.40 -23.81
N ILE A 719 22.08 -33.37 -25.13
CA ILE A 719 23.27 -33.97 -25.75
C ILE A 719 24.55 -33.26 -25.29
N TYR A 720 24.55 -31.92 -25.27
CA TYR A 720 25.70 -31.11 -24.84
C TYR A 720 26.02 -31.32 -23.36
N LEU A 721 24.99 -31.40 -22.51
CA LEU A 721 25.13 -31.66 -21.08
C LEU A 721 25.78 -33.02 -20.83
N LYS A 722 25.35 -34.05 -21.59
CA LYS A 722 25.90 -35.41 -21.52
C LYS A 722 27.33 -35.51 -22.05
N ALA A 723 27.66 -34.79 -23.13
CA ALA A 723 29.02 -34.73 -23.68
C ALA A 723 30.01 -34.00 -22.75
N GLY A 724 29.50 -33.14 -21.86
CA GLY A 724 30.30 -32.39 -20.89
C GLY A 724 31.25 -31.41 -21.59
N ALA A 725 32.52 -31.40 -21.16
CA ALA A 725 33.53 -30.50 -21.69
C ALA A 725 34.05 -30.91 -23.09
N ASN A 726 33.96 -32.19 -23.46
CA ASN A 726 34.43 -32.68 -24.76
C ASN A 726 33.29 -32.58 -25.79
N ARG A 727 33.19 -31.43 -26.45
CA ARG A 727 32.13 -31.14 -27.44
C ARG A 727 32.58 -31.37 -28.88
N SER A 728 33.49 -32.34 -29.10
CA SER A 728 33.85 -32.77 -30.45
C SER A 728 32.66 -33.44 -31.13
N GLN A 729 32.61 -33.43 -32.46
CA GLN A 729 31.51 -34.04 -33.21
C GLN A 729 31.32 -35.52 -32.86
N ALA A 730 32.40 -36.28 -32.71
CA ALA A 730 32.36 -37.68 -32.28
C ALA A 730 31.77 -37.85 -30.87
N ALA A 731 32.11 -36.96 -29.92
CA ALA A 731 31.58 -37.01 -28.56
C ALA A 731 30.09 -36.63 -28.51
N LEU A 732 29.65 -35.66 -29.32
CA LEU A 732 28.24 -35.30 -29.46
C LEU A 732 27.44 -36.43 -30.10
N GLU A 733 27.98 -37.13 -31.10
CA GLU A 733 27.34 -38.31 -31.72
C GLU A 733 27.22 -39.48 -30.73
N ALA A 734 28.27 -39.74 -29.95
CA ALA A 734 28.24 -40.75 -28.88
C ALA A 734 27.18 -40.39 -27.81
N ALA A 735 27.21 -39.16 -27.29
CA ALA A 735 26.23 -38.68 -26.32
C ALA A 735 24.79 -38.76 -26.86
N ALA A 736 24.59 -38.41 -28.12
CA ALA A 736 23.28 -38.48 -28.76
C ALA A 736 22.72 -39.90 -28.90
N SER A 737 23.58 -40.92 -28.97
CA SER A 737 23.15 -42.32 -28.98
C SER A 737 22.70 -42.84 -27.61
N GLU A 738 23.13 -42.19 -26.52
CA GLU A 738 22.83 -42.60 -25.14
C GLU A 738 21.69 -41.80 -24.51
N VAL A 739 21.44 -40.57 -24.97
CA VAL A 739 20.38 -39.73 -24.43
C VAL A 739 19.03 -40.23 -24.94
N GLN A 740 18.14 -40.60 -24.00
CA GLN A 740 16.71 -40.68 -24.31
C GLN A 740 16.21 -39.28 -24.59
N LEU A 741 16.03 -38.96 -25.88
CA LEU A 741 15.57 -37.65 -26.29
C LEU A 741 14.13 -37.46 -25.81
N PRO A 742 13.81 -36.30 -25.21
CA PRO A 742 12.42 -35.91 -25.07
C PRO A 742 11.86 -35.78 -26.49
N ILE A 743 10.90 -36.61 -26.88
CA ILE A 743 10.23 -36.49 -28.19
C ILE A 743 8.97 -35.64 -27.99
N PRO A 744 8.99 -34.33 -28.28
CA PRO A 744 7.79 -33.64 -28.71
C PRO A 744 7.70 -33.80 -30.23
N SER A 745 6.64 -34.45 -30.70
CA SER A 745 6.23 -34.44 -32.11
C SER A 745 5.96 -32.98 -32.53
N CYS A 746 6.92 -32.33 -33.18
CA CYS A 746 6.71 -31.04 -33.85
C CYS A 746 5.85 -31.21 -35.11
N ARG A 747 4.58 -31.59 -34.98
CA ARG A 747 3.57 -31.22 -35.98
C ARG A 747 3.07 -29.83 -35.60
N MET A 748 3.54 -28.84 -36.34
CA MET A 748 3.23 -27.43 -36.20
C MET A 748 1.87 -27.15 -36.84
N ASP A 749 0.78 -27.41 -36.11
CA ASP A 749 -0.55 -26.83 -36.34
C ASP A 749 -1.34 -26.97 -35.03
N GLY A 750 -1.57 -25.87 -34.33
CA GLY A 750 -2.36 -25.84 -33.09
C GLY A 750 -2.94 -24.44 -32.84
N PRO A 751 -4.25 -24.31 -32.55
CA PRO A 751 -4.96 -23.04 -32.55
C PRO A 751 -4.64 -22.22 -31.29
N ALA A 752 -4.64 -20.89 -31.45
CA ALA A 752 -4.55 -19.97 -30.32
C ALA A 752 -5.72 -20.23 -29.34
N ALA A 753 -5.41 -20.31 -28.04
CA ALA A 753 -6.42 -20.34 -26.98
C ALA A 753 -7.37 -19.14 -27.15
N SER A 754 -8.67 -19.38 -26.99
CA SER A 754 -9.67 -18.36 -27.29
C SER A 754 -9.61 -17.26 -26.24
N LEU A 755 -10.01 -16.04 -26.62
CA LEU A 755 -10.20 -14.91 -25.68
C LEU A 755 -11.13 -15.26 -24.50
N GLN A 756 -12.00 -16.25 -24.70
CA GLN A 756 -12.97 -16.72 -23.73
C GLN A 756 -12.33 -17.56 -22.61
N ASP A 757 -11.34 -18.39 -22.95
CA ASP A 757 -10.57 -19.18 -21.97
C ASP A 757 -9.77 -18.24 -21.04
N ARG A 758 -9.16 -17.19 -21.60
CA ARG A 758 -8.42 -16.17 -20.84
C ARG A 758 -9.30 -15.32 -19.93
N ALA A 759 -10.53 -15.02 -20.36
CA ALA A 759 -11.49 -14.28 -19.56
C ALA A 759 -12.02 -15.11 -18.37
N GLN A 760 -12.18 -16.43 -18.55
CA GLN A 760 -12.60 -17.35 -17.50
C GLN A 760 -11.53 -17.53 -16.42
N ASP A 761 -10.26 -17.66 -16.81
CA ASP A 761 -9.14 -17.75 -15.85
C ASP A 761 -9.00 -16.47 -15.01
N THR A 762 -9.20 -15.31 -15.64
CA THR A 762 -9.14 -14.01 -14.94
C THR A 762 -10.31 -13.84 -13.97
N ALA A 763 -11.52 -14.26 -14.35
CA ALA A 763 -12.68 -14.23 -13.47
C ALA A 763 -12.55 -15.18 -12.27
N GLY A 764 -11.91 -16.34 -12.46
CA GLY A 764 -11.58 -17.28 -11.39
C GLY A 764 -10.64 -16.68 -10.34
N ALA A 765 -9.54 -16.04 -10.80
CA ALA A 765 -8.57 -15.40 -9.91
C ALA A 765 -9.17 -14.24 -9.09
N VAL A 766 -10.03 -13.41 -9.70
CA VAL A 766 -10.73 -12.32 -9.02
C VAL A 766 -11.66 -12.84 -7.93
N LEU A 767 -12.37 -13.94 -8.19
CA LEU A 767 -13.27 -14.57 -7.24
C LEU A 767 -12.52 -15.16 -6.04
N GLU A 768 -11.34 -15.73 -6.27
CA GLU A 768 -10.49 -16.31 -5.23
C GLU A 768 -9.89 -15.24 -4.31
N VAL A 769 -9.39 -14.12 -4.87
CA VAL A 769 -8.94 -12.95 -4.10
C VAL A 769 -10.05 -12.38 -3.22
N LYS A 770 -11.29 -12.30 -3.73
CA LYS A 770 -12.45 -11.83 -2.95
C LYS A 770 -12.74 -12.77 -1.77
N LYS A 771 -12.67 -14.08 -1.97
CA LYS A 771 -12.86 -15.08 -0.90
C LYS A 771 -11.77 -15.01 0.17
N THR A 772 -10.51 -14.89 -0.23
CA THR A 772 -9.38 -14.75 0.71
C THR A 772 -9.46 -13.45 1.51
N THR A 773 -9.90 -12.36 0.87
CA THR A 773 -10.09 -11.05 1.53
C THR A 773 -11.23 -11.10 2.55
N MET A 774 -12.36 -11.74 2.23
CA MET A 774 -13.47 -11.95 3.17
C MET A 774 -13.05 -12.82 4.36
N ALA A 775 -12.34 -13.92 4.11
CA ALA A 775 -11.82 -14.78 5.18
C ALA A 775 -10.86 -14.03 6.11
N CYS A 776 -10.04 -13.10 5.59
CA CYS A 776 -9.20 -12.23 6.41
C CYS A 776 -10.03 -11.23 7.23
N CYS A 777 -11.07 -10.63 6.65
CA CYS A 777 -11.92 -9.67 7.37
C CYS A 777 -12.67 -10.33 8.54
N ASP A 778 -13.19 -11.54 8.34
CA ASP A 778 -13.85 -12.34 9.38
C ASP A 778 -12.87 -12.75 10.49
N LEU A 779 -11.63 -13.12 10.12
CA LEU A 779 -10.60 -13.53 11.08
C LEU A 779 -10.16 -12.38 12.01
N PHE A 780 -10.16 -11.14 11.52
CA PHE A 780 -9.69 -9.97 12.26
C PHE A 780 -10.82 -9.08 12.81
N GLY A 781 -12.09 -9.48 12.65
CA GLY A 781 -13.25 -8.74 13.18
C GLY A 781 -13.48 -7.39 12.48
N PHE A 782 -13.02 -7.24 11.24
CA PHE A 782 -13.25 -6.04 10.44
C PHE A 782 -14.59 -6.13 9.72
N ASN A 783 -15.56 -5.32 10.14
CA ASN A 783 -16.93 -5.31 9.59
C ASN A 783 -17.04 -4.52 8.26
N ILE A 784 -15.96 -4.45 7.48
CA ILE A 784 -15.81 -3.51 6.35
C ILE A 784 -16.27 -4.14 5.02
N CYS A 785 -16.51 -5.46 4.99
CA CYS A 785 -16.81 -6.22 3.77
C CYS A 785 -18.16 -6.96 3.80
N ALA A 786 -19.06 -6.62 4.72
CA ALA A 786 -20.41 -7.20 4.73
C ALA A 786 -21.19 -6.68 3.51
N PRO A 787 -21.70 -7.54 2.61
CA PRO A 787 -22.60 -7.09 1.55
C PRO A 787 -23.86 -6.49 2.20
N SER A 788 -24.39 -5.40 1.63
CA SER A 788 -25.69 -4.88 2.03
C SER A 788 -26.77 -5.94 1.78
N GLU A 789 -27.85 -5.94 2.56
CA GLU A 789 -28.96 -6.91 2.41
C GLU A 789 -29.54 -6.92 0.97
N GLU A 790 -29.40 -5.82 0.22
CA GLU A 790 -29.79 -5.71 -1.20
C GLU A 790 -28.93 -6.55 -2.16
N GLU A 791 -27.66 -6.85 -1.86
CA GLU A 791 -26.83 -7.71 -2.71
C GLU A 791 -27.17 -9.20 -2.56
N ILE A 792 -27.94 -9.57 -1.54
CA ILE A 792 -28.36 -10.95 -1.27
C ILE A 792 -29.65 -11.30 -2.02
N GLU A 793 -30.51 -10.33 -2.33
CA GLU A 793 -31.76 -10.58 -3.06
C GLU A 793 -31.61 -10.66 -4.60
N VAL A 794 -30.45 -10.29 -5.16
CA VAL A 794 -30.20 -10.32 -6.62
C VAL A 794 -29.33 -11.52 -7.06
N LYS A 795 -29.14 -12.52 -6.19
CA LYS A 795 -28.56 -13.83 -6.54
C LYS A 795 -29.56 -14.94 -6.32
#